data_AF-A0A146KS76-F1
#
_entry.id   AF-A0A146KS76-F1
#
_cell.length_a   1.000
_cell.length_b   1.000
_cell.length_c   1.000
_cell.angle_alpha   90.00
_cell.angle_beta   90.00
_cell.angle_gamma   90.00
#
_symmetry.space_group_name_H-M   'P 1'
#
loop_
_entity.id
_entity.type
_entity.pdbx_description
1 polymer ?
#
loop_
_entity_poly.entity_id
_entity_poly.type
_entity_poly.pdbx_seq_one_letter_code
_entity_poly.pdbx_strand_id
1 'polypeptide(L)'
;MPQRGSQGNQERDNCQYCGREFARRGMVNHVRAAHPEQIIHTNGSLNSSQSRRHPPAPPNNSSFHATPIVDREAPAETGSPLDFTNQLFTAGFGAPMLNEVGTSDPLWETRWRSLIRLRGKQYTLPQGNVGRQFVSLLTDEINAVASGNGSSERILVLCASGLQRDRLITSGPDIRRLLQRRMDWWQHEQFDALVQEAQRCDQKLKSKPKIPTRIHSVNAQTHDDAHNTRIFTRLMAEGRLRDATRWATGRSGGGALHPRDQAGNGRTVHEVLNSKHPPQVTPCPETYLRTELPTLLEVDITDNHIEKAAHRLRGSAGPSGTDARQWRDMLLRYGAHSRRLREAVAALTRRLANGVVEWSTIRALLARRAVALDKQPGIRPIGVGEVLQRICAKTMAMVTGGDLQEECAAEQLCAGTKSGVEGAVHGMTRLFEDPNCESILLMDASNAFNSLSRPLALWNARILWPRCSTFLFNTYRGFPMLVFRNSDAEIISQEGTTQGDPLGMYMYAVGTLPLIRQLRGDEWRQVWYADDSACAGRLIAVREWLSRLQEEGPKWGYYPEPAKSYLIVKPGLEERAAEVFQDLNIQIVQSHRYLGGTIGPLSAQEEFVSGKVAEWVECVEKLAKAASTSPQAAYTAYVKSLQREWGYVQRVIGECQDQYEPLKKTIKETFVPALFGREVSEEVHRLLNLPTKLGGLAIDDPTQTAVGTVQISQDATHHLANCIQTGDPLDSARHEAQVQATLSEAKRIRLEQQKAESEQVIAGLGSERQRIIRRILDGNASQWLSVLPIAADNLDLSCSQFRDALTMRYGYEPSGLPTFCDGCGELMGLTHALNCKKGGLVKWGHDYVRDECAMLANLAWGGVTTEPVLRDAAGGQPALIADIQANGVWESGRVAFFDNRIINADAPSYCTREWSAVSHQAAREKHRKYDQAAEDVRSSFTPLIASCEGVLRKEFEAFLKRVAGKLTDKWETPLSQTTSFIKVKVQFAVLRAV
;
A
#
# COMPACT_ATOMS: atom_id res chain seq x y z
N MET A 1 -42.49 -38.10 -36.31
CA MET A 1 -42.00 -37.35 -37.49
C MET A 1 -42.70 -36.00 -37.52
N PRO A 2 -42.10 -34.90 -38.03
CA PRO A 2 -40.76 -34.67 -38.61
C PRO A 2 -39.91 -33.72 -37.72
N GLN A 3 -38.65 -33.33 -37.91
CA GLN A 3 -37.52 -33.66 -38.79
C GLN A 3 -36.24 -33.11 -38.09
N ARG A 4 -35.09 -33.76 -38.29
CA ARG A 4 -33.76 -33.25 -37.91
C ARG A 4 -33.38 -32.07 -38.80
N GLY A 5 -32.76 -31.02 -38.22
CA GLY A 5 -32.13 -29.92 -38.93
C GLY A 5 -30.70 -29.63 -38.44
N SER A 6 -29.73 -30.02 -39.27
CA SER A 6 -28.35 -29.51 -39.46
C SER A 6 -27.57 -28.88 -38.29
N GLN A 7 -26.51 -29.58 -37.84
CA GLN A 7 -25.32 -28.96 -37.26
C GLN A 7 -24.52 -28.28 -38.37
N GLY A 8 -24.21 -26.99 -38.19
CA GLY A 8 -23.30 -26.25 -39.07
C GLY A 8 -21.85 -26.72 -38.89
N ASN A 9 -21.17 -26.95 -40.01
CA ASN A 9 -19.72 -27.13 -40.11
C ASN A 9 -18.99 -25.99 -39.38
N GLN A 10 -18.20 -26.32 -38.36
CA GLN A 10 -17.19 -25.39 -37.85
C GLN A 10 -15.99 -25.44 -38.80
N GLU A 11 -15.74 -24.34 -39.52
CA GLU A 11 -14.54 -24.16 -40.33
C GLU A 11 -13.29 -24.46 -39.49
N ARG A 12 -12.48 -25.40 -39.99
CA ARG A 12 -11.18 -25.77 -39.44
C ARG A 12 -10.11 -25.21 -40.36
N ASP A 13 -9.10 -24.60 -39.77
CA ASP A 13 -7.98 -23.99 -40.47
C ASP A 13 -6.74 -24.87 -40.27
N ASN A 14 -5.84 -24.89 -41.25
CA ASN A 14 -4.54 -25.56 -41.14
C ASN A 14 -3.52 -24.68 -40.44
N CYS A 15 -2.76 -25.25 -39.50
CA CYS A 15 -1.64 -24.54 -38.90
C CYS A 15 -0.57 -24.31 -39.97
N GLN A 16 -0.26 -23.06 -40.29
CA GLN A 16 0.69 -22.73 -41.35
C GLN A 16 2.13 -23.23 -41.09
N TYR A 17 2.45 -23.61 -39.85
CA TYR A 17 3.79 -24.07 -39.46
C TYR A 17 3.93 -25.60 -39.42
N CYS A 18 2.83 -26.34 -39.22
CA CYS A 18 2.88 -27.80 -39.09
C CYS A 18 1.81 -28.56 -39.90
N GLY A 19 0.94 -27.84 -40.62
CA GLY A 19 -0.08 -28.39 -41.51
C GLY A 19 -1.26 -29.10 -40.84
N ARG A 20 -1.34 -29.12 -39.49
CA ARG A 20 -2.41 -29.80 -38.77
C ARG A 20 -3.68 -28.94 -38.67
N GLU A 21 -4.84 -29.55 -38.87
CA GLU A 21 -6.15 -28.88 -38.77
C GLU A 21 -6.58 -28.63 -37.32
N PHE A 22 -6.99 -27.41 -37.04
CA PHE A 22 -7.60 -27.03 -35.77
C PHE A 22 -8.83 -26.14 -36.01
N ALA A 23 -9.81 -26.22 -35.11
CA ALA A 23 -10.83 -25.16 -35.03
C ALA A 23 -10.16 -23.83 -34.64
N ARG A 24 -10.67 -22.68 -35.11
CA ARG A 24 -10.07 -21.35 -34.90
C ARG A 24 -9.58 -21.06 -33.48
N ARG A 25 -10.34 -21.45 -32.44
CA ARG A 25 -9.92 -21.28 -31.03
C ARG A 25 -8.79 -22.22 -30.60
N GLY A 26 -8.71 -23.42 -31.20
CA GLY A 26 -7.64 -24.38 -30.98
C GLY A 26 -6.33 -23.98 -31.65
N MET A 27 -6.39 -23.27 -32.79
CA MET A 27 -5.23 -22.82 -33.55
C MET A 27 -4.31 -21.92 -32.72
N VAL A 28 -4.88 -20.92 -32.04
CA VAL A 28 -4.13 -19.95 -31.24
C VAL A 28 -3.40 -20.63 -30.07
N ASN A 29 -4.04 -21.60 -29.42
CA ASN A 29 -3.43 -22.34 -28.32
C ASN A 29 -2.35 -23.32 -28.83
N HIS A 30 -2.56 -23.93 -29.99
CA HIS A 30 -1.58 -24.81 -30.62
C HIS A 30 -0.32 -24.04 -31.03
N VAL A 31 -0.45 -22.91 -31.74
CA VAL A 31 0.69 -22.07 -32.14
C VAL A 31 1.47 -21.59 -30.92
N ARG A 32 0.77 -21.21 -29.85
CA ARG A 32 1.43 -20.78 -28.59
C ARG A 32 2.22 -21.89 -27.88
N ALA A 33 1.76 -23.14 -27.99
CA ALA A 33 2.35 -24.27 -27.29
C ALA A 33 3.44 -24.99 -28.11
N ALA A 34 3.27 -25.07 -29.43
CA ALA A 34 4.13 -25.86 -30.32
C ALA A 34 5.08 -25.02 -31.18
N HIS A 35 4.85 -23.71 -31.30
CA HIS A 35 5.65 -22.77 -32.10
C HIS A 35 5.95 -21.46 -31.34
N PRO A 36 6.47 -21.53 -30.09
CA PRO A 36 6.63 -20.35 -29.23
C PRO A 36 7.56 -19.28 -29.81
N GLU A 37 8.54 -19.67 -30.62
CA GLU A 37 9.43 -18.78 -31.36
C GLU A 37 8.72 -17.84 -32.36
N GLN A 38 7.48 -18.15 -32.78
CA GLN A 38 6.71 -17.36 -33.74
C GLN A 38 5.86 -16.25 -33.10
N ILE A 39 5.79 -16.17 -31.76
CA ILE A 39 4.92 -15.22 -31.03
C ILE A 39 5.51 -13.79 -31.00
N ILE A 40 6.76 -13.60 -31.41
CA ILE A 40 7.49 -12.34 -31.22
C ILE A 40 7.10 -11.25 -32.25
N HIS A 41 6.40 -11.58 -33.34
CA HIS A 41 6.04 -10.61 -34.37
C HIS A 41 4.61 -10.75 -34.88
N THR A 42 3.61 -10.21 -34.17
CA THR A 42 2.33 -9.84 -34.79
C THR A 42 1.63 -8.73 -34.00
N ASN A 43 1.87 -7.47 -34.40
CA ASN A 43 0.94 -6.35 -34.30
C ASN A 43 1.33 -5.35 -35.41
N GLY A 44 0.60 -5.34 -36.52
CA GLY A 44 0.83 -4.35 -37.59
C GLY A 44 0.30 -4.76 -38.97
N SER A 45 -0.79 -4.09 -39.35
CA SER A 45 -1.60 -4.09 -40.57
C SER A 45 -0.94 -4.32 -41.95
N LEU A 46 -1.76 -4.83 -42.87
CA LEU A 46 -1.58 -4.93 -44.32
C LEU A 46 -1.28 -3.57 -44.99
N ASN A 47 -0.20 -3.46 -45.77
CA ASN A 47 -0.25 -3.09 -47.20
C ASN A 47 1.12 -2.82 -47.85
N SER A 48 1.15 -3.17 -49.14
CA SER A 48 2.02 -2.69 -50.24
C SER A 48 3.45 -3.22 -50.39
N SER A 49 3.59 -3.89 -51.54
CA SER A 49 4.77 -4.22 -52.31
C SER A 49 5.81 -3.09 -52.45
N GLN A 50 7.11 -3.42 -52.35
CA GLN A 50 8.07 -3.35 -53.46
C GLN A 50 9.51 -3.71 -53.02
N SER A 51 10.22 -4.32 -53.96
CA SER A 51 11.63 -4.73 -54.02
C SER A 51 12.67 -3.79 -53.36
N ARG A 52 13.65 -4.34 -52.63
CA ARG A 52 15.09 -4.42 -53.00
C ARG A 52 16.03 -4.67 -51.80
N ARG A 53 16.96 -5.62 -52.01
CA ARG A 53 18.40 -5.65 -51.64
C ARG A 53 18.81 -5.57 -50.15
N HIS A 54 19.54 -6.60 -49.70
CA HIS A 54 20.53 -6.53 -48.60
C HIS A 54 21.56 -5.41 -48.86
N PRO A 55 22.05 -4.67 -47.84
CA PRO A 55 23.11 -5.13 -46.90
C PRO A 55 23.05 -4.42 -45.50
N PRO A 56 24.14 -4.28 -44.70
CA PRO A 56 24.94 -5.25 -43.95
C PRO A 56 24.84 -5.06 -42.40
N ALA A 57 25.61 -5.84 -41.64
CA ALA A 57 25.66 -5.90 -40.17
C ALA A 57 25.94 -4.57 -39.43
N PRO A 58 25.48 -4.38 -38.18
CA PRO A 58 25.67 -3.14 -37.43
C PRO A 58 27.06 -3.06 -36.76
N PRO A 59 27.66 -1.85 -36.62
CA PRO A 59 28.95 -1.66 -35.97
C PRO A 59 28.82 -1.48 -34.44
N ASN A 60 29.93 -1.73 -33.76
CA ASN A 60 30.18 -1.50 -32.34
C ASN A 60 29.84 -0.06 -31.89
N ASN A 61 29.12 0.07 -30.77
CA ASN A 61 28.89 1.35 -30.09
C ASN A 61 30.09 1.72 -29.21
N SER A 62 30.90 2.66 -29.70
CA SER A 62 31.90 3.42 -28.93
C SER A 62 31.32 4.77 -28.48
N SER A 63 31.48 5.08 -27.20
CA SER A 63 31.62 6.43 -26.58
C SER A 63 30.93 7.62 -27.28
N PHE A 64 29.84 8.10 -26.69
CA PHE A 64 29.30 9.45 -26.95
C PHE A 64 30.26 10.51 -26.37
N HIS A 65 31.20 10.98 -27.19
CA HIS A 65 31.84 12.28 -26.99
C HIS A 65 30.89 13.38 -27.47
N ALA A 66 30.69 14.39 -26.62
CA ALA A 66 30.01 15.62 -26.98
C ALA A 66 30.64 16.24 -28.24
N THR A 67 29.82 16.47 -29.27
CA THR A 67 30.23 17.24 -30.45
C THR A 67 29.87 18.72 -30.23
N PRO A 68 30.72 19.65 -30.68
CA PRO A 68 30.54 21.08 -30.43
C PRO A 68 29.39 21.67 -31.26
N ILE A 69 28.69 22.60 -30.64
CA ILE A 69 27.53 23.33 -31.17
C ILE A 69 27.97 24.14 -32.41
N VAL A 70 27.26 23.96 -33.53
CA VAL A 70 27.32 24.88 -34.67
C VAL A 70 26.34 26.00 -34.38
N ASP A 71 26.86 27.22 -34.28
CA ASP A 71 26.08 28.45 -34.14
C ASP A 71 25.05 28.57 -35.28
N ARG A 72 23.77 28.42 -34.94
CA ARG A 72 22.67 28.96 -35.72
C ARG A 72 22.20 30.22 -35.03
N GLU A 73 22.32 31.34 -35.76
CA GLU A 73 21.92 32.68 -35.35
C GLU A 73 20.55 32.68 -34.66
N ALA A 74 20.54 33.13 -33.41
CA ALA A 74 19.35 33.27 -32.59
C ALA A 74 18.44 34.40 -33.13
N PRO A 75 17.11 34.26 -33.03
CA PRO A 75 16.21 35.40 -33.18
C PRO A 75 16.54 36.43 -32.09
N ALA A 76 16.59 37.72 -32.44
CA ALA A 76 16.93 38.81 -31.53
C ALA A 76 16.07 38.78 -30.24
N GLU A 77 16.72 38.49 -29.10
CA GLU A 77 16.15 38.53 -27.76
C GLU A 77 15.82 39.98 -27.37
N THR A 78 14.59 40.42 -27.68
CA THR A 78 14.11 41.79 -27.41
C THR A 78 12.88 41.84 -26.50
N GLY A 79 12.53 40.72 -25.84
CA GLY A 79 11.39 40.61 -24.91
C GLY A 79 11.81 40.38 -23.45
N SER A 80 10.89 40.57 -22.50
CA SER A 80 11.18 40.28 -21.09
C SER A 80 11.40 38.77 -20.85
N PRO A 81 12.16 38.34 -19.82
CA PRO A 81 12.31 36.92 -19.50
C PRO A 81 10.98 36.17 -19.32
N LEU A 82 9.95 36.86 -18.83
CA LEU A 82 8.60 36.30 -18.71
C LEU A 82 7.94 36.08 -20.09
N ASP A 83 8.11 37.01 -21.03
CA ASP A 83 7.62 36.84 -22.39
C ASP A 83 8.30 35.66 -23.08
N PHE A 84 9.61 35.49 -22.86
CA PHE A 84 10.35 34.33 -23.34
C PHE A 84 9.77 33.02 -22.79
N THR A 85 9.58 32.92 -21.46
CA THR A 85 8.96 31.73 -20.84
C THR A 85 7.58 31.44 -21.45
N ASN A 86 6.73 32.46 -21.59
CA ASN A 86 5.38 32.27 -22.13
C ASN A 86 5.39 31.82 -23.60
N GLN A 87 6.28 32.36 -24.43
CA GLN A 87 6.47 31.92 -25.81
C GLN A 87 6.96 30.48 -25.87
N LEU A 88 7.94 30.12 -25.02
CA LEU A 88 8.51 28.79 -24.95
C LEU A 88 7.46 27.73 -24.58
N PHE A 89 6.65 27.99 -23.55
CA PHE A 89 5.57 27.10 -23.13
C PHE A 89 4.44 27.02 -24.15
N THR A 90 4.11 28.13 -24.81
CA THR A 90 3.12 28.13 -25.89
C THR A 90 3.60 27.27 -27.07
N ALA A 91 4.89 27.34 -27.42
CA ALA A 91 5.47 26.48 -28.45
C ALA A 91 5.51 24.99 -28.03
N GLY A 92 5.85 24.70 -26.77
CA GLY A 92 6.03 23.33 -26.29
C GLY A 92 4.75 22.58 -25.93
N PHE A 93 3.74 23.29 -25.42
CA PHE A 93 2.49 22.73 -24.92
C PHE A 93 1.24 23.27 -25.62
N GLY A 94 1.34 24.36 -26.37
CA GLY A 94 0.19 25.06 -26.96
C GLY A 94 -0.48 26.07 -26.02
N ALA A 95 0.09 26.34 -24.83
CA ALA A 95 -0.44 27.34 -23.91
C ALA A 95 0.66 27.90 -22.97
N PRO A 96 0.50 29.13 -22.45
CA PRO A 96 1.45 29.72 -21.51
C PRO A 96 1.26 29.22 -20.07
N MET A 97 2.24 29.53 -19.23
CA MET A 97 2.09 29.48 -17.77
C MET A 97 1.03 30.48 -17.32
N LEU A 98 0.24 30.10 -16.32
CA LEU A 98 -0.78 30.94 -15.71
C LEU A 98 -0.20 31.48 -14.41
N ASN A 99 0.40 32.67 -14.45
CA ASN A 99 1.04 33.30 -13.29
C ASN A 99 0.00 33.98 -12.36
N GLU A 100 -1.15 33.34 -12.22
CA GLU A 100 -2.30 33.86 -11.48
C GLU A 100 -3.11 32.74 -10.85
N VAL A 101 -3.97 33.12 -9.90
CA VAL A 101 -4.96 32.23 -9.29
C VAL A 101 -6.17 32.21 -10.23
N GLY A 102 -6.18 31.28 -11.19
CA GLY A 102 -7.19 31.26 -12.26
C GLY A 102 -8.65 31.45 -11.80
N THR A 103 -9.39 32.26 -12.54
CA THR A 103 -10.79 32.65 -12.25
C THR A 103 -11.75 31.80 -13.07
N SER A 104 -12.88 31.35 -12.49
CA SER A 104 -13.87 30.50 -13.16
C SER A 104 -15.30 31.03 -12.95
N ASP A 105 -16.32 30.23 -13.31
CA ASP A 105 -17.72 30.48 -12.98
C ASP A 105 -17.85 30.93 -11.50
N PRO A 106 -18.21 32.21 -11.25
CA PRO A 106 -18.29 32.77 -9.91
C PRO A 106 -19.21 31.97 -8.98
N LEU A 107 -20.23 31.31 -9.52
CA LEU A 107 -21.27 30.66 -8.76
C LEU A 107 -20.83 29.27 -8.25
N TRP A 108 -20.21 28.44 -9.09
CA TRP A 108 -19.62 27.17 -8.64
C TRP A 108 -18.41 27.40 -7.73
N GLU A 109 -17.61 28.43 -8.00
CA GLU A 109 -16.52 28.84 -7.11
C GLU A 109 -17.03 29.13 -5.69
N THR A 110 -18.07 29.97 -5.60
CA THR A 110 -18.64 30.41 -4.34
C THR A 110 -19.15 29.22 -3.53
N ARG A 111 -19.90 28.31 -4.18
CA ARG A 111 -20.39 27.08 -3.54
C ARG A 111 -19.24 26.22 -3.02
N TRP A 112 -18.23 25.98 -3.85
CA TRP A 112 -17.08 25.16 -3.49
C TRP A 112 -16.26 25.76 -2.34
N ARG A 113 -15.88 27.05 -2.43
CA ARG A 113 -15.14 27.76 -1.38
C ARG A 113 -15.86 27.73 -0.03
N SER A 114 -17.19 27.80 -0.05
CA SER A 114 -18.00 27.73 1.17
C SER A 114 -17.97 26.36 1.85
N LEU A 115 -17.75 25.27 1.11
CA LEU A 115 -17.76 23.90 1.62
C LEU A 115 -16.39 23.41 2.08
N ILE A 116 -15.30 23.81 1.42
CA ILE A 116 -13.94 23.33 1.76
C ILE A 116 -13.42 23.83 3.12
N ARG A 117 -14.07 24.85 3.68
CA ARG A 117 -13.76 25.39 5.03
C ARG A 117 -14.44 24.62 6.15
N LEU A 118 -15.44 23.78 5.84
CA LEU A 118 -16.20 23.02 6.83
C LEU A 118 -15.31 22.00 7.57
N ARG A 119 -15.72 21.62 8.80
CA ARG A 119 -15.08 20.51 9.52
C ARG A 119 -15.19 19.22 8.73
N GLY A 120 -16.32 19.05 8.06
CA GLY A 120 -16.52 18.03 7.03
C GLY A 120 -16.42 16.63 7.59
N LYS A 121 -17.27 16.30 8.58
CA LYS A 121 -17.51 14.90 8.94
C LYS A 121 -18.53 14.36 7.94
N GLN A 122 -18.15 13.34 7.17
CA GLN A 122 -19.03 12.73 6.19
C GLN A 122 -19.62 11.40 6.70
N TYR A 123 -20.77 11.01 6.15
CA TYR A 123 -21.28 9.65 6.25
C TYR A 123 -20.48 8.73 5.35
N THR A 124 -20.18 7.52 5.83
CA THR A 124 -19.74 6.43 4.96
C THR A 124 -20.89 6.05 4.04
N LEU A 125 -20.59 5.93 2.75
CA LEU A 125 -21.60 5.62 1.75
C LEU A 125 -22.25 4.23 2.05
N PRO A 126 -23.60 4.14 2.16
CA PRO A 126 -24.27 2.87 2.44
C PRO A 126 -24.17 1.89 1.27
N GLN A 127 -24.11 0.60 1.58
CA GLN A 127 -24.27 -0.47 0.59
C GLN A 127 -25.68 -0.47 -0.02
N GLY A 128 -25.82 -1.09 -1.20
CA GLY A 128 -27.10 -1.23 -1.90
C GLY A 128 -27.44 -0.06 -2.84
N ASN A 129 -28.73 0.17 -3.09
CA ASN A 129 -29.21 1.07 -4.15
C ASN A 129 -28.79 2.54 -3.94
N VAL A 130 -28.90 3.06 -2.72
CA VAL A 130 -28.51 4.45 -2.40
C VAL A 130 -27.03 4.70 -2.73
N GLY A 131 -26.15 3.76 -2.34
CA GLY A 131 -24.72 3.87 -2.68
C GLY A 131 -24.44 3.77 -4.17
N ARG A 132 -25.12 2.86 -4.88
CA ARG A 132 -25.01 2.73 -6.34
C ARG A 132 -25.47 4.00 -7.09
N GLN A 133 -26.53 4.65 -6.61
CA GLN A 133 -27.01 5.91 -7.19
C GLN A 133 -26.00 7.04 -6.96
N PHE A 134 -25.46 7.19 -5.75
CA PHE A 134 -24.43 8.20 -5.47
C PHE A 134 -23.19 8.00 -6.34
N VAL A 135 -22.71 6.77 -6.47
CA VAL A 135 -21.59 6.41 -7.36
C VAL A 135 -21.91 6.77 -8.82
N SER A 136 -23.16 6.60 -9.26
CA SER A 136 -23.57 6.96 -10.62
C SER A 136 -23.55 8.48 -10.82
N LEU A 137 -24.13 9.26 -9.91
CA LEU A 137 -24.08 10.73 -9.96
C LEU A 137 -22.63 11.23 -9.99
N LEU A 138 -21.77 10.67 -9.14
CA LEU A 138 -20.35 11.02 -9.14
C LEU A 138 -19.66 10.66 -10.46
N THR A 139 -20.04 9.54 -11.08
CA THR A 139 -19.54 9.12 -12.41
C THR A 139 -19.93 10.15 -13.47
N ASP A 140 -21.18 10.61 -13.46
CA ASP A 140 -21.70 11.57 -14.43
C ASP A 140 -20.99 12.93 -14.32
N GLU A 141 -20.77 13.42 -13.09
CA GLU A 141 -20.01 14.66 -12.85
C GLU A 141 -18.55 14.55 -13.30
N ILE A 142 -17.89 13.41 -13.07
CA ILE A 142 -16.52 13.18 -13.54
C ILE A 142 -16.47 13.13 -15.07
N ASN A 143 -17.43 12.47 -15.72
CA ASN A 143 -17.54 12.44 -17.17
C ASN A 143 -17.76 13.83 -17.76
N ALA A 144 -18.58 14.67 -17.13
CA ALA A 144 -18.79 16.05 -17.58
C ALA A 144 -17.47 16.83 -17.63
N VAL A 145 -16.63 16.70 -16.59
CA VAL A 145 -15.28 17.32 -16.58
C VAL A 145 -14.36 16.66 -17.62
N ALA A 146 -14.39 15.33 -17.74
CA ALA A 146 -13.58 14.60 -18.72
C ALA A 146 -13.93 14.96 -20.18
N SER A 147 -15.18 15.27 -20.47
CA SER A 147 -15.65 15.74 -21.78
C SER A 147 -15.51 17.25 -21.98
N GLY A 148 -15.24 18.02 -20.93
CA GLY A 148 -15.05 19.48 -21.01
C GLY A 148 -16.34 20.29 -20.89
N ASN A 149 -17.41 19.63 -20.44
CA ASN A 149 -18.75 20.19 -20.29
C ASN A 149 -19.05 20.57 -18.83
N GLY A 150 -18.06 20.54 -17.94
CA GLY A 150 -18.24 20.81 -16.51
C GLY A 150 -16.93 21.16 -15.81
N SER A 151 -17.05 21.61 -14.57
CA SER A 151 -15.91 21.99 -13.72
C SER A 151 -15.75 21.05 -12.53
N SER A 152 -14.50 20.92 -12.06
CA SER A 152 -14.13 20.09 -10.92
C SER A 152 -14.81 20.49 -9.61
N GLU A 153 -15.24 21.74 -9.46
CA GLU A 153 -16.04 22.21 -8.33
C GLU A 153 -17.30 21.37 -8.15
N ARG A 154 -17.99 20.99 -9.23
CA ARG A 154 -19.24 20.21 -9.15
C ARG A 154 -19.01 18.86 -8.47
N ILE A 155 -17.95 18.15 -8.85
CA ILE A 155 -17.55 16.87 -8.25
C ILE A 155 -17.35 17.04 -6.74
N LEU A 156 -16.62 18.08 -6.33
CA LEU A 156 -16.28 18.30 -4.93
C LEU A 156 -17.47 18.80 -4.11
N VAL A 157 -18.33 19.64 -4.68
CA VAL A 157 -19.57 20.12 -4.06
C VAL A 157 -20.54 18.95 -3.84
N LEU A 158 -20.70 18.05 -4.82
CA LEU A 158 -21.51 16.83 -4.67
C LEU A 158 -21.00 15.99 -3.50
N CYS A 159 -19.68 15.75 -3.44
CA CYS A 159 -19.07 14.97 -2.37
C CYS A 159 -19.25 15.64 -1.00
N ALA A 160 -18.88 16.91 -0.88
CA ALA A 160 -18.88 17.63 0.38
C ALA A 160 -20.28 17.88 0.93
N SER A 161 -21.25 18.22 0.08
CA SER A 161 -22.63 18.50 0.52
C SER A 161 -23.48 17.22 0.61
N GLY A 162 -23.39 16.32 -0.37
CA GLY A 162 -24.16 15.09 -0.42
C GLY A 162 -23.89 14.18 0.78
N LEU A 163 -22.61 14.06 1.18
CA LEU A 163 -22.19 13.16 2.26
C LEU A 163 -22.09 13.83 3.64
N GLN A 164 -22.34 15.13 3.77
CA GLN A 164 -22.16 15.86 5.04
C GLN A 164 -22.99 15.24 6.18
N ARG A 165 -22.36 14.97 7.32
CA ARG A 165 -23.04 14.35 8.45
C ARG A 165 -23.98 15.32 9.15
N ASP A 166 -25.21 14.87 9.39
CA ASP A 166 -26.09 15.50 10.38
C ASP A 166 -25.87 14.82 11.75
N ARG A 167 -25.69 15.63 12.80
CA ARG A 167 -25.47 15.13 14.16
C ARG A 167 -26.66 14.34 14.70
N LEU A 168 -27.88 14.68 14.28
CA LEU A 168 -29.12 14.11 14.80
C LEU A 168 -29.52 12.80 14.09
N ILE A 169 -28.89 12.50 12.94
CA ILE A 169 -29.20 11.32 12.14
C ILE A 169 -28.05 10.31 12.26
N THR A 170 -28.30 9.23 12.98
CA THR A 170 -27.29 8.18 13.28
C THR A 170 -27.71 6.78 12.83
N SER A 171 -29.02 6.53 12.63
CA SER A 171 -29.52 5.21 12.21
C SER A 171 -29.28 4.96 10.73
N GLY A 172 -28.95 3.71 10.36
CA GLY A 172 -28.71 3.33 8.96
C GLY A 172 -29.88 3.64 8.00
N PRO A 173 -31.15 3.33 8.34
CA PRO A 173 -32.30 3.69 7.54
C PRO A 173 -32.47 5.20 7.34
N ASP A 174 -32.29 6.01 8.39
CA ASP A 174 -32.43 7.46 8.30
C ASP A 174 -31.32 8.10 7.47
N ILE A 175 -30.09 7.59 7.59
CA ILE A 175 -28.96 8.01 6.76
C ILE A 175 -29.29 7.74 5.28
N ARG A 176 -29.78 6.55 4.94
CA ARG A 176 -30.18 6.22 3.55
C ARG A 176 -31.25 7.16 3.02
N ARG A 177 -32.29 7.45 3.81
CA ARG A 177 -33.36 8.39 3.43
C ARG A 177 -32.84 9.81 3.22
N LEU A 178 -31.96 10.29 4.10
CA LEU A 178 -31.34 11.61 3.97
C LEU A 178 -30.48 11.72 2.69
N LEU A 179 -29.62 10.72 2.46
CA LEU A 179 -28.76 10.71 1.28
C LEU A 179 -29.58 10.63 -0.02
N GLN A 180 -30.67 9.86 -0.03
CA GLN A 180 -31.60 9.82 -1.17
C GLN A 180 -32.15 11.21 -1.49
N ARG A 181 -32.74 11.90 -0.50
CA ARG A 181 -33.28 13.25 -0.68
C ARG A 181 -32.23 14.23 -1.22
N ARG A 182 -30.99 14.13 -0.75
CA ARG A 182 -29.89 14.99 -1.23
C ARG A 182 -29.49 14.70 -2.66
N MET A 183 -29.51 13.44 -3.07
CA MET A 183 -29.31 13.05 -4.47
C MET A 183 -30.46 13.55 -5.35
N ASP A 184 -31.70 13.50 -4.86
CA ASP A 184 -32.85 14.05 -5.57
C ASP A 184 -32.70 15.57 -5.71
N TRP A 185 -32.29 16.29 -4.66
CA TRP A 185 -31.98 17.73 -4.75
C TRP A 185 -30.87 18.03 -5.75
N TRP A 186 -29.83 17.19 -5.84
CA TRP A 186 -28.78 17.35 -6.85
C TRP A 186 -29.35 17.20 -8.27
N GLN A 187 -30.18 16.19 -8.50
CA GLN A 187 -30.80 15.91 -9.81
C GLN A 187 -31.79 17.00 -10.23
N HIS A 188 -32.47 17.65 -9.29
CA HIS A 188 -33.37 18.78 -9.54
C HIS A 188 -32.66 20.14 -9.44
N GLU A 189 -31.32 20.16 -9.51
CA GLU A 189 -30.49 21.37 -9.52
C GLU A 189 -30.66 22.29 -8.29
N GLN A 190 -31.11 21.75 -7.16
CA GLN A 190 -31.26 22.46 -5.89
C GLN A 190 -29.93 22.56 -5.12
N PHE A 191 -28.88 23.03 -5.80
CA PHE A 191 -27.51 23.05 -5.28
C PHE A 191 -27.34 23.96 -4.06
N ASP A 192 -27.97 25.14 -4.05
CA ASP A 192 -27.84 26.08 -2.94
C ASP A 192 -28.50 25.54 -1.66
N ALA A 193 -29.61 24.80 -1.80
CA ALA A 193 -30.24 24.13 -0.67
C ALA A 193 -29.31 23.06 -0.04
N LEU A 194 -28.57 22.32 -0.87
CA LEU A 194 -27.55 21.37 -0.42
C LEU A 194 -26.39 22.05 0.32
N VAL A 195 -25.87 23.15 -0.23
CA VAL A 195 -24.76 23.91 0.37
C VAL A 195 -25.18 24.49 1.72
N GLN A 196 -26.34 25.15 1.78
CA GLN A 196 -26.88 25.74 3.01
C GLN A 196 -27.17 24.66 4.07
N GLU A 197 -27.72 23.50 3.66
CA GLU A 197 -27.90 22.38 4.57
C GLU A 197 -26.55 21.89 5.12
N ALA A 198 -25.54 21.72 4.27
CA ALA A 198 -24.23 21.25 4.70
C ALA A 198 -23.58 22.19 5.73
N GLN A 199 -23.66 23.51 5.50
CA GLN A 199 -23.20 24.53 6.43
C GLN A 199 -23.95 24.46 7.77
N ARG A 200 -25.29 24.36 7.73
CA ARG A 200 -26.13 24.23 8.92
C ARG A 200 -25.82 22.95 9.71
N CYS A 201 -25.62 21.83 9.02
CA CYS A 201 -25.21 20.57 9.65
C CYS A 201 -23.83 20.72 10.30
N ASP A 202 -22.86 21.37 9.63
CA ASP A 202 -21.53 21.58 10.20
C ASP A 202 -21.57 22.45 11.46
N GLN A 203 -22.35 23.53 11.48
CA GLN A 203 -22.51 24.38 12.67
C GLN A 203 -22.98 23.59 13.90
N LYS A 204 -23.87 22.61 13.71
CA LYS A 204 -24.36 21.72 14.77
C LYS A 204 -23.31 20.71 15.28
N LEU A 205 -22.21 20.52 14.56
CA LEU A 205 -21.09 19.64 14.96
C LEU A 205 -20.16 20.27 16.02
N LYS A 206 -20.45 21.46 16.56
CA LYS A 206 -19.63 22.12 17.61
C LYS A 206 -19.32 21.18 18.79
N SER A 207 -18.01 20.98 19.03
CA SER A 207 -17.43 20.23 20.15
C SER A 207 -17.68 20.96 21.47
N LYS A 208 -17.95 20.23 22.55
CA LYS A 208 -17.78 20.76 23.91
C LYS A 208 -16.31 21.19 24.09
N PRO A 209 -16.01 22.28 24.83
CA PRO A 209 -14.64 22.63 25.18
C PRO A 209 -13.98 21.46 25.91
N LYS A 210 -12.76 21.08 25.49
CA LYS A 210 -11.94 20.11 26.22
C LYS A 210 -11.51 20.78 27.54
N ILE A 211 -12.05 20.33 28.66
CA ILE A 211 -11.53 20.66 29.98
C ILE A 211 -10.19 19.91 30.12
N PRO A 212 -9.06 20.58 30.39
CA PRO A 212 -7.80 19.91 30.63
C PRO A 212 -7.77 19.35 32.06
N THR A 213 -8.10 18.08 32.25
CA THR A 213 -7.87 17.40 33.53
C THR A 213 -6.42 16.93 33.61
N ARG A 214 -5.54 17.78 34.15
CA ARG A 214 -4.28 17.34 34.78
C ARG A 214 -4.55 17.13 36.27
N ILE A 215 -4.83 15.89 36.67
CA ILE A 215 -4.66 15.44 38.05
C ILE A 215 -3.85 14.15 37.98
N HIS A 216 -2.56 14.25 38.32
CA HIS A 216 -1.69 13.09 38.47
C HIS A 216 -1.97 12.43 39.82
N SER A 217 -2.66 11.30 39.78
CA SER A 217 -2.69 10.32 40.87
C SER A 217 -2.07 9.02 40.36
N VAL A 218 -1.58 8.18 41.27
CA VAL A 218 -0.95 6.88 40.97
C VAL A 218 -1.89 5.92 40.20
N ASN A 219 -3.21 6.19 40.20
CA ASN A 219 -4.22 5.50 39.39
C ASN A 219 -4.41 6.05 37.96
N ALA A 220 -3.68 7.09 37.54
CA ALA A 220 -3.80 7.71 36.22
C ALA A 220 -3.05 6.93 35.13
N GLN A 221 -1.94 6.26 35.47
CA GLN A 221 -1.10 5.53 34.51
C GLN A 221 -1.80 4.29 33.94
N THR A 222 -2.54 3.55 34.78
CA THR A 222 -3.34 2.39 34.35
C THR A 222 -4.55 2.80 33.50
N HIS A 223 -5.15 3.96 33.78
CA HIS A 223 -6.25 4.51 32.98
C HIS A 223 -5.79 5.00 31.61
N ASP A 224 -4.60 5.62 31.53
CA ASP A 224 -3.98 6.04 30.27
C ASP A 224 -3.57 4.84 29.42
N ASP A 225 -3.03 3.77 30.00
CA ASP A 225 -2.66 2.56 29.26
C ASP A 225 -3.89 1.85 28.65
N ALA A 226 -4.97 1.68 29.41
CA ALA A 226 -6.21 1.11 28.90
C ALA A 226 -6.84 1.97 27.79
N HIS A 227 -6.78 3.30 27.93
CA HIS A 227 -7.22 4.22 26.88
C HIS A 227 -6.36 4.10 25.61
N ASN A 228 -5.04 4.04 25.77
CA ASN A 228 -4.08 3.90 24.69
C ASN A 228 -4.30 2.60 23.91
N THR A 229 -4.48 1.47 24.61
CA THR A 229 -4.75 0.18 23.95
C THR A 229 -6.10 0.20 23.23
N ARG A 230 -7.16 0.80 23.78
CA ARG A 230 -8.46 0.92 23.09
C ARG A 230 -8.35 1.68 21.77
N ILE A 231 -7.60 2.78 21.74
CA ILE A 231 -7.37 3.54 20.50
C ILE A 231 -6.55 2.72 19.50
N PHE A 232 -5.47 2.08 19.97
CA PHE A 232 -4.66 1.18 19.17
C PHE A 232 -5.51 0.09 18.49
N THR A 233 -6.32 -0.63 19.26
CA THR A 233 -7.17 -1.73 18.77
C THR A 233 -8.20 -1.24 17.78
N ARG A 234 -8.82 -0.08 18.03
CA ARG A 234 -9.74 0.55 17.07
C ARG A 234 -9.04 0.88 15.75
N LEU A 235 -7.84 1.48 15.79
CA LEU A 235 -7.08 1.81 14.59
C LEU A 235 -6.71 0.55 13.79
N MET A 236 -6.35 -0.54 14.47
CA MET A 236 -6.10 -1.85 13.85
C MET A 236 -7.37 -2.42 13.20
N ALA A 237 -8.52 -2.33 13.89
CA ALA A 237 -9.82 -2.77 13.38
C ALA A 237 -10.29 -1.97 12.15
N GLU A 238 -9.85 -0.73 12.01
CA GLU A 238 -10.06 0.12 10.82
C GLU A 238 -9.06 -0.17 9.68
N GLY A 239 -8.08 -1.05 9.89
CA GLY A 239 -7.01 -1.35 8.93
C GLY A 239 -5.90 -0.29 8.87
N ARG A 240 -5.81 0.60 9.87
CA ARG A 240 -4.84 1.70 9.94
C ARG A 240 -3.53 1.27 10.64
N LEU A 241 -2.90 0.22 10.10
CA LEU A 241 -1.73 -0.44 10.68
C LEU A 241 -0.63 0.53 11.14
N ARG A 242 -0.15 1.43 10.25
CA ARG A 242 0.96 2.34 10.58
C ARG A 242 0.60 3.34 11.69
N ASP A 243 -0.61 3.89 11.63
CA ASP A 243 -1.10 4.84 12.65
C ASP A 243 -1.23 4.14 14.00
N ALA A 244 -1.74 2.90 13.99
CA ALA A 244 -1.88 2.08 15.19
C ALA A 244 -0.52 1.76 15.80
N THR A 245 0.45 1.28 15.02
CA THR A 245 1.80 0.97 15.53
C THR A 245 2.48 2.20 16.11
N ARG A 246 2.40 3.36 15.44
CA ARG A 246 2.93 4.63 15.98
C ARG A 246 2.23 5.08 17.25
N TRP A 247 0.91 4.86 17.36
CA TRP A 247 0.14 5.15 18.56
C TRP A 247 0.59 4.27 19.73
N ALA A 248 0.59 2.95 19.55
CA ALA A 248 0.97 2.02 20.60
C ALA A 248 2.41 2.20 21.10
N THR A 249 3.33 2.60 20.21
CA THR A 249 4.75 2.79 20.57
C THR A 249 5.06 4.18 21.13
N GLY A 250 4.06 5.06 21.28
CA GLY A 250 4.26 6.45 21.73
C GLY A 250 4.96 7.33 20.69
N ARG A 251 5.16 6.84 19.47
CA ARG A 251 5.82 7.52 18.35
C ARG A 251 4.84 8.30 17.47
N SER A 252 3.71 8.71 18.04
CA SER A 252 2.74 9.61 17.40
C SER A 252 3.11 11.10 17.54
N GLY A 253 4.35 11.38 17.96
CA GLY A 253 4.87 12.74 18.12
C GLY A 253 4.75 13.58 16.85
N GLY A 254 4.68 14.90 17.04
CA GLY A 254 4.46 15.85 15.95
C GLY A 254 2.99 15.91 15.52
N GLY A 255 2.13 16.52 16.34
CA GLY A 255 0.71 16.69 16.02
C GLY A 255 0.48 17.66 14.86
N ALA A 256 -0.74 17.66 14.32
CA ALA A 256 -1.15 18.72 13.40
C ALA A 256 -1.34 20.02 14.19
N LEU A 257 -0.57 21.05 13.84
CA LEU A 257 -0.65 22.37 14.46
C LEU A 257 -1.78 23.20 13.83
N HIS A 258 -2.46 23.99 14.65
CA HIS A 258 -3.46 24.94 14.17
C HIS A 258 -2.77 26.20 13.62
N PRO A 259 -3.28 26.84 12.55
CA PRO A 259 -2.63 28.01 11.93
C PRO A 259 -2.38 29.18 12.88
N ARG A 260 -3.20 29.29 13.94
CA ARG A 260 -3.10 30.33 14.98
C ARG A 260 -2.19 29.97 16.15
N ASP A 261 -1.67 28.73 16.21
CA ASP A 261 -0.73 28.35 17.26
C ASP A 261 0.58 29.14 17.08
N GLN A 262 1.28 29.42 18.18
CA GLN A 262 2.59 30.08 18.14
C GLN A 262 3.70 29.06 17.93
N ALA A 263 4.61 29.36 16.99
CA ALA A 263 5.86 28.63 16.82
C ALA A 263 6.91 29.15 17.82
N GLY A 264 7.99 28.39 18.03
CA GLY A 264 9.05 28.73 18.99
C GLY A 264 9.83 30.03 18.71
N ASN A 265 9.58 30.69 17.58
CA ASN A 265 10.19 31.95 17.17
C ASN A 265 9.21 33.17 17.29
N GLY A 266 8.08 33.01 17.99
CA GLY A 266 7.08 34.06 18.19
C GLY A 266 6.13 34.31 17.01
N ARG A 267 6.40 33.69 15.84
CA ARG A 267 5.51 33.74 14.65
C ARG A 267 4.37 32.75 14.79
N THR A 268 3.25 33.01 14.12
CA THR A 268 2.17 32.03 14.00
C THR A 268 2.58 30.88 13.08
N VAL A 269 2.00 29.69 13.28
CA VAL A 269 2.16 28.55 12.36
C VAL A 269 1.83 28.95 10.92
N HIS A 270 0.78 29.75 10.72
CA HIS A 270 0.41 30.28 9.41
C HIS A 270 1.55 31.10 8.79
N GLU A 271 2.13 32.05 9.52
CA GLU A 271 3.25 32.87 9.03
C GLU A 271 4.45 32.00 8.65
N VAL A 272 4.80 31.02 9.50
CA VAL A 272 5.91 30.11 9.22
C VAL A 272 5.65 29.31 7.95
N LEU A 273 4.44 28.76 7.78
CA LEU A 273 4.06 28.05 6.57
C LEU A 273 4.05 28.95 5.34
N ASN A 274 3.55 30.18 5.46
CA ASN A 274 3.51 31.13 4.36
C ASN A 274 4.94 31.48 3.88
N SER A 275 5.90 31.67 4.81
CA SER A 275 7.30 31.90 4.42
C SER A 275 7.99 30.71 3.76
N LYS A 276 7.37 29.52 3.78
CA LYS A 276 7.87 28.34 3.05
C LYS A 276 7.31 28.22 1.64
N HIS A 277 6.43 29.12 1.21
CA HIS A 277 5.85 29.12 -0.13
C HIS A 277 6.27 30.41 -0.84
N PRO A 278 7.46 30.42 -1.48
CA PRO A 278 7.94 31.60 -2.18
C PRO A 278 7.07 31.94 -3.40
N PRO A 279 7.10 33.21 -3.87
CA PRO A 279 6.53 33.57 -5.16
C PRO A 279 7.26 32.83 -6.30
N GLN A 280 6.61 32.70 -7.45
CA GLN A 280 7.24 32.10 -8.61
C GLN A 280 8.41 32.97 -9.11
N VAL A 281 9.55 32.34 -9.35
CA VAL A 281 10.74 32.94 -9.94
C VAL A 281 10.64 32.86 -11.47
N THR A 282 11.10 33.90 -12.15
CA THR A 282 11.30 33.88 -13.61
C THR A 282 12.73 33.45 -13.90
N PRO A 283 12.97 32.22 -14.42
CA PRO A 283 14.31 31.75 -14.71
C PRO A 283 14.95 32.52 -15.86
N CYS A 284 16.28 32.62 -15.85
CA CYS A 284 17.01 33.20 -16.96
C CYS A 284 16.86 32.32 -18.22
N PRO A 285 16.70 32.90 -19.43
CA PRO A 285 16.52 32.15 -20.67
C PRO A 285 17.61 31.11 -20.98
N GLU A 286 18.81 31.27 -20.44
CA GLU A 286 19.96 30.39 -20.65
C GLU A 286 19.86 29.10 -19.81
N THR A 287 19.04 29.09 -18.75
CA THR A 287 18.86 27.90 -17.89
C THR A 287 17.92 26.86 -18.52
N TYR A 288 17.08 27.27 -19.47
CA TYR A 288 16.18 26.35 -20.16
C TYR A 288 16.93 25.40 -21.10
N LEU A 289 16.63 24.10 -21.04
CA LEU A 289 17.12 23.13 -22.00
C LEU A 289 16.66 23.48 -23.43
N ARG A 290 17.58 23.56 -24.38
CA ARG A 290 17.33 23.94 -25.79
C ARG A 290 17.52 22.77 -26.75
N THR A 291 16.82 21.66 -26.52
CA THR A 291 16.84 20.48 -27.40
C THR A 291 15.63 20.47 -28.34
N GLU A 292 15.69 19.65 -29.39
CA GLU A 292 14.49 19.33 -30.16
C GLU A 292 13.43 18.72 -29.23
N LEU A 293 12.18 19.16 -29.37
CA LEU A 293 11.09 18.71 -28.51
C LEU A 293 10.66 17.29 -28.89
N PRO A 294 10.67 16.33 -27.95
CA PRO A 294 10.14 15.00 -28.23
C PRO A 294 8.67 15.07 -28.63
N THR A 295 8.23 14.10 -29.42
CA THR A 295 6.80 13.94 -29.74
C THR A 295 6.02 13.58 -28.47
N LEU A 296 4.89 14.25 -28.24
CA LEU A 296 3.98 13.90 -27.15
C LEU A 296 3.18 12.67 -27.56
N LEU A 297 3.58 11.50 -27.02
CA LEU A 297 2.86 10.26 -27.21
C LEU A 297 1.59 10.24 -26.37
N GLU A 298 0.49 9.77 -26.96
CA GLU A 298 -0.77 9.61 -26.25
C GLU A 298 -0.64 8.58 -25.11
N VAL A 299 -1.09 8.96 -23.92
CA VAL A 299 -1.15 8.07 -22.76
C VAL A 299 -2.55 7.48 -22.66
N ASP A 300 -2.65 6.16 -22.84
CA ASP A 300 -3.90 5.44 -22.63
C ASP A 300 -4.03 4.92 -21.19
N ILE A 301 -5.14 5.26 -20.55
CA ILE A 301 -5.49 4.87 -19.19
C ILE A 301 -6.80 4.09 -19.23
N THR A 302 -6.85 2.90 -18.62
CA THR A 302 -8.04 2.05 -18.57
C THR A 302 -8.63 1.98 -17.17
N ASP A 303 -9.87 1.49 -17.05
CA ASP A 303 -10.50 1.17 -15.76
C ASP A 303 -9.69 0.19 -14.90
N ASN A 304 -8.93 -0.72 -15.52
CA ASN A 304 -8.00 -1.64 -14.85
C ASN A 304 -6.78 -0.90 -14.24
N HIS A 305 -6.26 0.14 -14.90
CA HIS A 305 -5.22 0.99 -14.30
C HIS A 305 -5.75 1.68 -13.04
N ILE A 306 -6.97 2.22 -13.11
CA ILE A 306 -7.64 2.85 -11.96
C ILE A 306 -7.91 1.84 -10.84
N GLU A 307 -8.31 0.60 -11.16
CA GLU A 307 -8.50 -0.48 -10.19
C GLU A 307 -7.21 -0.77 -9.41
N LYS A 308 -6.09 -0.96 -10.12
CA LYS A 308 -4.78 -1.19 -9.51
C LYS A 308 -4.38 -0.04 -8.58
N ALA A 309 -4.65 1.22 -8.97
CA ALA A 309 -4.40 2.39 -8.14
C ALA A 309 -5.32 2.43 -6.90
N ALA A 310 -6.60 2.08 -7.07
CA ALA A 310 -7.61 2.08 -6.01
C ALA A 310 -7.27 1.07 -4.89
N HIS A 311 -6.80 -0.13 -5.23
CA HIS A 311 -6.37 -1.12 -4.25
C HIS A 311 -5.23 -0.63 -3.34
N ARG A 312 -4.38 0.27 -3.86
CA ARG A 312 -3.23 0.86 -3.15
C ARG A 312 -3.56 2.22 -2.52
N LEU A 313 -4.81 2.68 -2.61
CA LEU A 313 -5.23 3.98 -2.14
C LEU A 313 -5.27 4.04 -0.60
N ARG A 314 -4.61 5.06 -0.04
CA ARG A 314 -4.50 5.33 1.39
C ARG A 314 -4.39 6.85 1.60
N GLY A 315 -4.56 7.28 2.84
CA GLY A 315 -4.36 8.68 3.24
C GLY A 315 -5.66 9.43 3.53
N SER A 316 -5.49 10.57 4.19
CA SER A 316 -6.60 11.42 4.62
C SER A 316 -7.29 12.16 3.46
N ALA A 317 -8.46 12.71 3.72
CA ALA A 317 -9.22 13.52 2.77
C ALA A 317 -8.50 14.82 2.41
N GLY A 318 -8.72 15.26 1.17
CA GLY A 318 -8.39 16.62 0.73
C GLY A 318 -9.42 17.66 1.24
N PRO A 319 -9.50 18.81 0.56
CA PRO A 319 -10.47 19.87 0.87
C PRO A 319 -11.94 19.40 0.94
N SER A 320 -12.38 18.54 0.02
CA SER A 320 -13.78 18.06 -0.10
C SER A 320 -14.29 17.22 1.08
N GLY A 321 -13.39 16.66 1.90
CA GLY A 321 -13.77 15.83 3.04
C GLY A 321 -13.81 14.33 2.80
N THR A 322 -13.85 13.88 1.53
CA THR A 322 -13.92 12.46 1.18
C THR A 322 -12.53 11.81 1.23
N ASP A 323 -12.35 10.76 2.03
CA ASP A 323 -11.04 10.14 2.25
C ASP A 323 -10.74 8.97 1.29
N ALA A 324 -9.50 8.46 1.35
CA ALA A 324 -9.04 7.36 0.51
C ALA A 324 -9.85 6.07 0.70
N ARG A 325 -10.40 5.81 1.89
CA ARG A 325 -11.16 4.60 2.17
C ARG A 325 -12.50 4.66 1.44
N GLN A 326 -13.20 5.79 1.56
CA GLN A 326 -14.48 5.98 0.90
C GLN A 326 -14.34 5.96 -0.63
N TRP A 327 -13.30 6.59 -1.18
CA TRP A 327 -13.00 6.49 -2.61
C TRP A 327 -12.69 5.06 -3.06
N ARG A 328 -11.88 4.32 -2.29
CA ARG A 328 -11.61 2.91 -2.59
C ARG A 328 -12.89 2.08 -2.58
N ASP A 329 -13.77 2.32 -1.63
CA ASP A 329 -15.06 1.61 -1.56
C ASP A 329 -15.96 1.97 -2.75
N MET A 330 -16.04 3.24 -3.15
CA MET A 330 -16.78 3.68 -4.35
C MET A 330 -16.21 3.05 -5.65
N LEU A 331 -14.90 2.90 -5.75
CA LEU A 331 -14.22 2.35 -6.94
C LEU A 331 -14.22 0.82 -7.01
N LEU A 332 -14.47 0.11 -5.90
CA LEU A 332 -14.31 -1.35 -5.84
C LEU A 332 -15.53 -2.13 -5.33
N ARG A 333 -16.44 -1.52 -4.54
CA ARG A 333 -17.46 -2.29 -3.78
C ARG A 333 -18.90 -2.21 -4.32
N TYR A 334 -19.15 -1.50 -5.42
CA TYR A 334 -20.49 -1.28 -6.00
C TYR A 334 -20.72 -1.95 -7.37
N GLY A 335 -19.96 -3.01 -7.68
CA GLY A 335 -20.14 -3.82 -8.90
C GLY A 335 -19.99 -3.01 -10.20
N ALA A 336 -20.93 -3.14 -11.13
CA ALA A 336 -20.90 -2.42 -12.41
C ALA A 336 -20.86 -0.89 -12.26
N HIS A 337 -21.42 -0.32 -11.17
CA HIS A 337 -21.33 1.13 -10.91
C HIS A 337 -19.90 1.54 -10.56
N SER A 338 -19.19 0.74 -9.77
CA SER A 338 -17.78 0.95 -9.48
C SER A 338 -16.92 0.87 -10.74
N ARG A 339 -17.22 -0.07 -11.65
CA ARG A 339 -16.52 -0.16 -12.95
C ARG A 339 -16.75 1.08 -13.83
N ARG A 340 -17.99 1.56 -13.94
CA ARG A 340 -18.28 2.81 -14.66
C ARG A 340 -17.57 4.02 -14.06
N LEU A 341 -17.51 4.11 -12.71
CA LEU A 341 -16.75 5.15 -12.04
C LEU A 341 -15.25 5.05 -12.38
N ARG A 342 -14.67 3.85 -12.41
CA ARG A 342 -13.27 3.64 -12.81
C ARG A 342 -13.02 4.11 -14.25
N GLU A 343 -13.93 3.82 -15.18
CA GLU A 343 -13.81 4.31 -16.57
C GLU A 343 -13.92 5.83 -16.66
N ALA A 344 -14.81 6.47 -15.90
CA ALA A 344 -14.90 7.94 -15.86
C ALA A 344 -13.61 8.59 -15.33
N VAL A 345 -13.02 8.02 -14.27
CA VAL A 345 -11.72 8.48 -13.74
C VAL A 345 -10.58 8.25 -14.76
N ALA A 346 -10.63 7.14 -15.50
CA ALA A 346 -9.69 6.87 -16.59
C ALA A 346 -9.80 7.92 -17.70
N ALA A 347 -11.02 8.24 -18.13
CA ALA A 347 -11.30 9.29 -19.11
C ALA A 347 -10.80 10.67 -18.66
N LEU A 348 -11.07 11.05 -17.40
CA LEU A 348 -10.53 12.29 -16.83
C LEU A 348 -8.99 12.30 -16.85
N THR A 349 -8.36 11.17 -16.51
CA THR A 349 -6.89 11.06 -16.50
C THR A 349 -6.32 11.19 -17.92
N ARG A 350 -6.92 10.54 -18.92
CA ARG A 350 -6.54 10.71 -20.35
C ARG A 350 -6.67 12.16 -20.79
N ARG A 351 -7.78 12.84 -20.47
CA ARG A 351 -7.96 14.26 -20.80
C ARG A 351 -6.82 15.11 -20.25
N LEU A 352 -6.46 14.90 -18.98
CA LEU A 352 -5.38 15.65 -18.33
C LEU A 352 -3.99 15.31 -18.88
N ALA A 353 -3.78 14.10 -19.40
CA ALA A 353 -2.50 13.64 -19.92
C ALA A 353 -2.27 13.95 -21.41
N ASN A 354 -3.33 14.01 -22.21
CA ASN A 354 -3.22 14.05 -23.67
C ASN A 354 -3.58 15.41 -24.28
N GLY A 355 -4.03 16.39 -23.48
CA GLY A 355 -4.33 17.72 -23.96
C GLY A 355 -4.24 18.78 -22.87
N VAL A 356 -3.96 20.02 -23.27
CA VAL A 356 -4.04 21.16 -22.34
C VAL A 356 -5.50 21.46 -22.06
N VAL A 357 -5.83 21.58 -20.77
CA VAL A 357 -7.18 21.98 -20.33
C VAL A 357 -7.17 23.40 -19.79
N GLU A 358 -8.34 24.04 -19.83
CA GLU A 358 -8.56 25.31 -19.16
C GLU A 358 -8.45 25.09 -17.64
N TRP A 359 -7.51 25.79 -17.01
CA TRP A 359 -7.10 25.50 -15.63
C TRP A 359 -8.21 25.81 -14.62
N SER A 360 -9.01 26.84 -14.86
CA SER A 360 -10.12 27.23 -13.99
C SER A 360 -11.18 26.11 -13.87
N THR A 361 -11.36 25.27 -14.90
CA THR A 361 -12.25 24.11 -14.86
C THR A 361 -11.73 22.99 -13.97
N ILE A 362 -10.42 22.92 -13.68
CA ILE A 362 -9.81 21.84 -12.88
C ILE A 362 -9.20 22.32 -11.55
N ARG A 363 -9.20 23.62 -11.25
CA ARG A 363 -8.53 24.16 -10.04
C ARG A 363 -9.02 23.56 -8.72
N ALA A 364 -10.31 23.20 -8.62
CA ALA A 364 -10.86 22.62 -7.41
C ALA A 364 -10.26 21.23 -7.16
N LEU A 365 -10.09 20.44 -8.23
CA LEU A 365 -9.37 19.16 -8.21
C LEU A 365 -7.91 19.31 -7.76
N LEU A 366 -7.29 20.45 -8.06
CA LEU A 366 -5.89 20.75 -7.73
C LEU A 366 -5.71 21.35 -6.33
N ALA A 367 -6.77 21.84 -5.69
CA ALA A 367 -6.69 22.40 -4.35
C ALA A 367 -6.20 21.39 -3.31
N ARG A 368 -5.59 21.91 -2.25
CA ARG A 368 -4.88 21.15 -1.23
C ARG A 368 -5.38 21.54 0.15
N ARG A 369 -5.58 20.54 1.02
CA ARG A 369 -5.81 20.80 2.44
C ARG A 369 -4.47 20.95 3.14
N ALA A 370 -4.18 22.15 3.62
CA ALA A 370 -2.97 22.47 4.35
C ALA A 370 -2.98 21.81 5.73
N VAL A 371 -1.88 21.13 6.05
CA VAL A 371 -1.62 20.54 7.37
C VAL A 371 -0.21 20.93 7.79
N ALA A 372 -0.10 21.63 8.92
CA ALA A 372 1.17 21.89 9.58
C ALA A 372 1.54 20.69 10.46
N LEU A 373 2.60 19.95 10.13
CA LEU A 373 3.10 18.90 11.01
C LEU A 373 4.26 19.42 11.86
N ASP A 374 4.22 19.20 13.16
CA ASP A 374 5.34 19.51 14.05
C ASP A 374 6.52 18.54 13.78
N LYS A 375 7.67 19.10 13.41
CA LYS A 375 8.91 18.37 13.07
C LYS A 375 9.80 18.12 14.29
N GLN A 376 9.56 18.80 15.42
CA GLN A 376 10.32 18.66 16.67
C GLN A 376 11.86 18.64 16.49
N PRO A 377 12.51 19.78 16.18
CA PRO A 377 11.95 21.14 16.06
C PRO A 377 11.52 21.52 14.63
N GLY A 378 10.65 22.52 14.52
CA GLY A 378 10.22 23.12 13.24
C GLY A 378 8.85 22.65 12.75
N ILE A 379 8.42 23.15 11.59
CA ILE A 379 7.09 22.89 11.01
C ILE A 379 7.24 22.35 9.59
N ARG A 380 6.60 21.23 9.24
CA ARG A 380 6.57 20.69 7.88
C ARG A 380 5.24 21.06 7.18
N PRO A 381 5.29 21.76 6.03
CA PRO A 381 4.10 22.04 5.23
C PRO A 381 3.64 20.78 4.51
N ILE A 382 2.39 20.35 4.68
CA ILE A 382 1.78 19.28 3.88
C ILE A 382 0.55 19.83 3.17
N GLY A 383 0.49 19.65 1.85
CA GLY A 383 -0.68 19.93 1.02
C GLY A 383 -1.38 18.62 0.64
N VAL A 384 -2.39 18.23 1.41
CA VAL A 384 -3.16 17.01 1.13
C VAL A 384 -4.14 17.28 -0.02
N GLY A 385 -3.81 16.84 -1.23
CA GLY A 385 -4.67 17.03 -2.42
C GLY A 385 -5.95 16.22 -2.42
N GLU A 386 -6.87 16.55 -3.33
CA GLU A 386 -8.09 15.76 -3.52
C GLU A 386 -7.78 14.31 -3.85
N VAL A 387 -8.52 13.37 -3.27
CA VAL A 387 -8.28 11.94 -3.49
C VAL A 387 -8.41 11.58 -4.97
N LEU A 388 -9.37 12.19 -5.69
CA LEU A 388 -9.54 12.01 -7.13
C LEU A 388 -8.27 12.39 -7.90
N GLN A 389 -7.68 13.56 -7.62
CA GLN A 389 -6.42 13.97 -8.23
C GLN A 389 -5.29 12.99 -7.90
N ARG A 390 -5.23 12.53 -6.65
CA ARG A 390 -4.20 11.56 -6.24
C ARG A 390 -4.38 10.20 -6.92
N ILE A 391 -5.61 9.81 -7.29
CA ILE A 391 -5.84 8.61 -8.09
C ILE A 391 -5.28 8.82 -9.50
N CYS A 392 -5.62 9.93 -10.17
CA CYS A 392 -5.08 10.27 -11.49
C CYS A 392 -3.55 10.31 -11.48
N ALA A 393 -2.94 11.03 -10.53
CA ALA A 393 -1.49 11.18 -10.39
C ALA A 393 -0.78 9.83 -10.11
N LYS A 394 -1.34 8.98 -9.25
CA LYS A 394 -0.80 7.63 -9.00
C LYS A 394 -0.88 6.73 -10.23
N THR A 395 -1.94 6.87 -11.01
CA THR A 395 -2.10 6.14 -12.26
C THR A 395 -1.06 6.61 -13.29
N MET A 396 -0.83 7.91 -13.42
CA MET A 396 0.23 8.44 -14.28
C MET A 396 1.62 7.94 -13.85
N ALA A 397 1.94 7.98 -12.56
CA ALA A 397 3.20 7.43 -12.05
C ALA A 397 3.35 5.93 -12.35
N MET A 398 2.25 5.15 -12.29
CA MET A 398 2.28 3.73 -12.63
C MET A 398 2.55 3.47 -14.12
N VAL A 399 2.01 4.30 -15.01
CA VAL A 399 2.06 4.09 -16.47
C VAL A 399 3.28 4.72 -17.14
N THR A 400 3.79 5.82 -16.57
CA THR A 400 4.87 6.63 -17.18
C THR A 400 6.10 6.76 -16.30
N GLY A 401 6.06 6.31 -15.04
CA GLY A 401 7.17 6.48 -14.10
C GLY A 401 8.45 5.74 -14.49
N GLY A 402 8.34 4.64 -15.25
CA GLY A 402 9.50 3.91 -15.80
C GLY A 402 10.32 4.79 -16.75
N ASP A 403 9.66 5.58 -17.59
CA ASP A 403 10.31 6.50 -18.53
C ASP A 403 11.24 7.49 -17.78
N LEU A 404 10.77 8.07 -16.67
CA LEU A 404 11.61 8.98 -15.87
C LEU A 404 12.69 8.24 -15.08
N GLN A 405 12.40 7.03 -14.58
CA GLN A 405 13.38 6.21 -13.87
C GLN A 405 14.59 5.90 -14.78
N GLU A 406 14.37 5.60 -16.06
CA GLU A 406 15.41 5.41 -17.06
C GLU A 406 16.23 6.68 -17.29
N GLU A 407 15.57 7.84 -17.41
CA GLU A 407 16.25 9.13 -17.58
C GLU A 407 17.09 9.56 -16.37
N CYS A 408 16.60 9.32 -15.15
CA CYS A 408 17.33 9.65 -13.93
C CYS A 408 18.49 8.70 -13.62
N ALA A 409 18.42 7.44 -14.07
CA ALA A 409 19.46 6.43 -13.94
C ALA A 409 20.02 6.31 -12.50
N ALA A 410 21.36 6.30 -12.34
CA ALA A 410 22.05 6.26 -11.04
C ALA A 410 22.22 7.65 -10.39
N GLU A 411 21.85 8.73 -11.09
CA GLU A 411 22.14 10.09 -10.65
C GLU A 411 21.13 10.59 -9.62
N GLN A 412 19.84 10.34 -9.88
CA GLN A 412 18.72 10.80 -9.08
C GLN A 412 17.76 9.64 -8.78
N LEU A 413 17.88 9.10 -7.58
CA LEU A 413 17.25 7.83 -7.23
C LEU A 413 15.79 7.96 -6.77
N CYS A 414 15.27 9.18 -6.61
CA CYS A 414 13.89 9.40 -6.16
C CYS A 414 12.81 9.20 -7.26
N ALA A 415 13.22 8.92 -8.51
CA ALA A 415 12.32 8.55 -9.62
C ALA A 415 11.79 7.11 -9.53
N GLY A 416 12.12 6.36 -8.47
CA GLY A 416 11.62 5.02 -8.22
C GLY A 416 12.61 3.90 -8.55
N THR A 417 13.90 4.19 -8.63
CA THR A 417 14.95 3.18 -8.82
C THR A 417 14.83 2.06 -7.79
N LYS A 418 14.70 0.82 -8.26
CA LYS A 418 14.49 -0.33 -7.38
C LYS A 418 15.69 -0.55 -6.47
N SER A 419 15.46 -0.64 -5.16
CA SER A 419 16.52 -0.70 -4.13
C SER A 419 17.54 0.44 -4.26
N GLY A 420 17.11 1.61 -4.76
CA GLY A 420 18.00 2.75 -5.03
C GLY A 420 18.67 3.26 -3.76
N VAL A 421 17.91 3.39 -2.68
CA VAL A 421 18.43 3.86 -1.39
C VAL A 421 19.51 2.92 -0.84
N GLU A 422 19.26 1.61 -0.81
CA GLU A 422 20.29 0.64 -0.42
C GLU A 422 21.51 0.72 -1.34
N GLY A 423 21.31 0.84 -2.66
CA GLY A 423 22.39 0.99 -3.63
C GLY A 423 23.24 2.25 -3.43
N ALA A 424 22.62 3.37 -3.03
CA ALA A 424 23.32 4.61 -2.69
C ALA A 424 24.20 4.46 -1.45
N VAL A 425 23.67 3.83 -0.39
CA VAL A 425 24.46 3.57 0.83
C VAL A 425 25.64 2.65 0.49
N HIS A 426 25.39 1.53 -0.19
CA HIS A 426 26.46 0.59 -0.57
C HIS A 426 27.51 1.21 -1.50
N GLY A 427 27.09 2.00 -2.50
CA GLY A 427 27.99 2.69 -3.42
C GLY A 427 28.86 3.74 -2.72
N MET A 428 28.26 4.57 -1.86
CA MET A 428 28.98 5.61 -1.12
C MET A 428 29.90 5.02 -0.05
N THR A 429 29.51 3.93 0.63
CA THR A 429 30.39 3.22 1.57
C THR A 429 31.62 2.67 0.86
N ARG A 430 31.46 1.98 -0.28
CA ARG A 430 32.59 1.49 -1.09
C ARG A 430 33.50 2.61 -1.58
N LEU A 431 32.91 3.75 -2.00
CA LEU A 431 33.68 4.93 -2.37
C LEU A 431 34.50 5.48 -1.21
N PHE A 432 33.97 5.49 0.02
CA PHE A 432 34.71 5.94 1.19
C PHE A 432 35.86 4.99 1.56
N GLU A 433 35.67 3.68 1.36
CA GLU A 433 36.69 2.66 1.58
C GLU A 433 37.87 2.79 0.60
N ASP A 434 37.66 3.34 -0.60
CA ASP A 434 38.73 3.59 -1.58
C ASP A 434 39.82 4.49 -0.98
N PRO A 435 41.11 4.08 -0.99
CA PRO A 435 42.21 4.89 -0.46
C PRO A 435 42.32 6.29 -1.08
N ASN A 436 41.88 6.48 -2.32
CA ASN A 436 41.93 7.76 -3.03
C ASN A 436 40.80 8.73 -2.64
N CYS A 437 39.76 8.23 -1.96
CA CYS A 437 38.70 9.04 -1.41
C CYS A 437 39.09 9.52 0.00
N GLU A 438 39.05 10.82 0.23
CA GLU A 438 39.38 11.42 1.52
C GLU A 438 38.12 11.74 2.34
N SER A 439 37.01 12.02 1.66
CA SER A 439 35.81 12.57 2.28
C SER A 439 34.51 12.28 1.52
N ILE A 440 33.40 12.31 2.26
CA ILE A 440 32.04 12.37 1.73
C ILE A 440 31.32 13.58 2.32
N LEU A 441 30.84 14.47 1.44
CA LEU A 441 29.97 15.58 1.79
C LEU A 441 28.50 15.16 1.65
N LEU A 442 27.75 15.24 2.74
CA LEU A 442 26.30 15.10 2.79
C LEU A 442 25.66 16.49 2.90
N MET A 443 24.98 16.93 1.84
CA MET A 443 24.44 18.28 1.72
C MET A 443 22.95 18.33 2.07
N ASP A 444 22.59 19.27 2.94
CA ASP A 444 21.19 19.64 3.25
C ASP A 444 20.76 20.83 2.37
N ALA A 445 19.47 20.91 2.05
CA ALA A 445 18.91 21.97 1.22
C ALA A 445 17.70 22.68 1.87
N SER A 446 17.68 24.00 1.76
CA SER A 446 16.62 24.81 2.34
C SER A 446 15.33 24.72 1.54
N ASN A 447 14.26 24.25 2.19
CA ASN A 447 12.89 24.30 1.66
C ASN A 447 12.71 23.66 0.26
N ALA A 448 13.55 22.68 -0.07
CA ALA A 448 13.76 22.14 -1.41
C ALA A 448 12.50 21.97 -2.27
N PHE A 449 11.52 21.19 -1.79
CA PHE A 449 10.29 20.92 -2.57
C PHE A 449 9.50 22.16 -2.96
N ASN A 450 9.41 23.16 -2.07
CA ASN A 450 8.64 24.37 -2.32
C ASN A 450 9.46 25.45 -3.04
N SER A 451 10.78 25.30 -3.08
CA SER A 451 11.71 26.25 -3.69
C SER A 451 12.14 25.87 -5.12
N LEU A 452 11.97 24.60 -5.52
CA LEU A 452 12.27 24.13 -6.88
C LEU A 452 11.65 25.05 -7.94
N SER A 453 12.43 25.45 -8.95
CA SER A 453 11.90 26.26 -10.05
C SER A 453 10.86 25.49 -10.85
N ARG A 454 9.59 25.89 -10.71
CA ARG A 454 8.44 25.27 -11.37
C ARG A 454 8.47 25.42 -12.88
N PRO A 455 8.79 26.59 -13.47
CA PRO A 455 8.92 26.70 -14.92
C PRO A 455 10.03 25.80 -15.46
N LEU A 456 11.19 25.71 -14.81
CA LEU A 456 12.24 24.80 -15.24
C LEU A 456 11.83 23.34 -15.09
N ALA A 457 11.21 22.94 -13.96
CA ALA A 457 10.78 21.57 -13.75
C ALA A 457 9.74 21.10 -14.78
N LEU A 458 8.79 21.97 -15.16
CA LEU A 458 7.79 21.66 -16.19
C LEU A 458 8.40 21.60 -17.59
N TRP A 459 9.34 22.48 -17.91
CA TRP A 459 10.07 22.44 -19.18
C TRP A 459 10.98 21.22 -19.28
N ASN A 460 11.70 20.89 -18.21
CA ASN A 460 12.51 19.68 -18.13
C ASN A 460 11.62 18.44 -18.32
N ALA A 461 10.43 18.40 -17.71
CA ALA A 461 9.48 17.32 -17.94
C ALA A 461 9.02 17.23 -19.42
N ARG A 462 8.86 18.37 -20.12
CA ARG A 462 8.52 18.37 -21.55
C ARG A 462 9.54 17.63 -22.41
N ILE A 463 10.81 17.70 -22.03
CA ILE A 463 11.94 17.12 -22.77
C ILE A 463 12.28 15.72 -22.25
N LEU A 464 12.44 15.58 -20.94
CA LEU A 464 12.95 14.35 -20.30
C LEU A 464 11.82 13.42 -19.85
N TRP A 465 10.57 13.86 -19.81
CA TRP A 465 9.44 13.00 -19.42
C TRP A 465 8.16 13.31 -20.20
N PRO A 466 8.21 13.26 -21.55
CA PRO A 466 7.16 13.80 -22.41
C PRO A 466 5.77 13.20 -22.15
N ARG A 467 5.69 11.89 -21.85
CA ARG A 467 4.43 11.19 -21.58
C ARG A 467 3.68 11.68 -20.34
N CYS A 468 4.36 12.26 -19.34
CA CYS A 468 3.70 12.84 -18.16
C CYS A 468 3.64 14.37 -18.19
N SER A 469 4.42 14.99 -19.09
CA SER A 469 4.63 16.44 -19.11
C SER A 469 3.34 17.26 -19.19
N THR A 470 2.38 16.90 -20.04
CA THR A 470 1.10 17.61 -20.17
C THR A 470 0.24 17.50 -18.91
N PHE A 471 0.26 16.32 -18.24
CA PHE A 471 -0.44 16.13 -16.97
C PHE A 471 0.15 17.03 -15.88
N LEU A 472 1.48 17.08 -15.77
CA LEU A 472 2.18 17.97 -14.85
C LEU A 472 1.91 19.43 -15.18
N PHE A 473 1.95 19.81 -16.46
CA PHE A 473 1.66 21.15 -16.91
C PHE A 473 0.24 21.57 -16.53
N ASN A 474 -0.78 20.76 -16.82
CA ASN A 474 -2.15 21.04 -16.38
C ASN A 474 -2.27 21.16 -14.83
N THR A 475 -1.49 20.39 -14.08
CA THR A 475 -1.51 20.40 -12.61
C THR A 475 -0.83 21.63 -12.01
N TYR A 476 0.26 22.11 -12.60
CA TYR A 476 1.15 23.13 -12.01
C TYR A 476 1.26 24.42 -12.83
N ARG A 477 0.64 24.55 -14.00
CA ARG A 477 0.69 25.79 -14.80
C ARG A 477 0.04 26.99 -14.11
N GLY A 478 -0.96 26.76 -13.26
CA GLY A 478 -1.57 27.77 -12.39
C GLY A 478 -1.14 27.60 -10.93
N PHE A 479 -1.75 28.35 -10.01
CA PHE A 479 -1.37 28.34 -8.59
C PHE A 479 -2.41 27.62 -7.70
N PRO A 480 -2.14 26.37 -7.26
CA PRO A 480 -3.02 25.68 -6.34
C PRO A 480 -3.17 26.40 -4.99
N MET A 481 -4.40 26.41 -4.47
CA MET A 481 -4.71 26.96 -3.16
C MET A 481 -4.56 25.89 -2.06
N LEU A 482 -3.89 26.26 -0.97
CA LEU A 482 -3.74 25.51 0.26
C LEU A 482 -4.70 26.07 1.31
N VAL A 483 -5.75 25.30 1.65
CA VAL A 483 -6.78 25.71 2.60
C VAL A 483 -6.65 25.00 3.94
N PHE A 484 -6.89 25.74 5.03
CA PHE A 484 -6.90 25.19 6.38
C PHE A 484 -8.34 24.94 6.82
N ARG A 485 -8.64 23.74 7.34
CA ARG A 485 -9.97 23.48 7.91
C ARG A 485 -10.21 24.36 9.13
N ASN A 486 -11.42 24.89 9.26
CA ASN A 486 -11.84 25.77 10.36
C ASN A 486 -11.07 27.09 10.47
N SER A 487 -10.47 27.55 9.38
CA SER A 487 -9.77 28.82 9.32
C SER A 487 -10.07 29.47 7.98
N ASP A 488 -10.09 30.81 7.97
CA ASP A 488 -10.15 31.59 6.73
C ASP A 488 -8.74 31.83 6.16
N ALA A 489 -7.69 31.34 6.82
CA ALA A 489 -6.33 31.36 6.32
C ALA A 489 -6.20 30.51 5.05
N GLU A 490 -5.40 30.98 4.11
CA GLU A 490 -5.06 30.30 2.86
C GLU A 490 -3.64 30.65 2.44
N ILE A 491 -2.99 29.72 1.72
CA ILE A 491 -1.67 29.93 1.12
C ILE A 491 -1.79 29.59 -0.37
N ILE A 492 -1.12 30.36 -1.22
CA ILE A 492 -1.06 30.10 -2.66
C ILE A 492 0.29 29.46 -2.98
N SER A 493 0.27 28.28 -3.59
CA SER A 493 1.51 27.59 -4.01
C SER A 493 1.93 28.08 -5.39
N GLN A 494 2.85 29.04 -5.42
CA GLN A 494 3.33 29.68 -6.66
C GLN A 494 4.60 29.04 -7.23
N GLU A 495 5.45 28.51 -6.34
CA GLU A 495 6.71 27.87 -6.70
C GLU A 495 6.79 26.42 -6.21
N GLY A 496 7.71 25.64 -6.78
CA GLY A 496 7.97 24.28 -6.38
C GLY A 496 6.82 23.32 -6.64
N THR A 497 6.94 22.14 -6.03
CA THR A 497 5.93 21.08 -6.04
C THR A 497 5.28 20.95 -4.67
N THR A 498 4.05 20.44 -4.62
CA THR A 498 3.33 20.32 -3.35
C THR A 498 3.73 19.05 -2.59
N GLN A 499 4.21 19.20 -1.35
CA GLN A 499 4.43 18.06 -0.45
C GLN A 499 3.11 17.32 -0.16
N GLY A 500 3.00 16.08 -0.65
CA GLY A 500 1.80 15.24 -0.54
C GLY A 500 1.15 14.90 -1.89
N ASP A 501 1.61 15.50 -2.98
CA ASP A 501 1.26 15.09 -4.34
C ASP A 501 1.98 13.78 -4.72
N PRO A 502 1.28 12.74 -5.22
CA PRO A 502 1.92 11.51 -5.69
C PRO A 502 3.00 11.70 -6.76
N LEU A 503 2.90 12.75 -7.59
CA LEU A 503 3.91 13.06 -8.62
C LEU A 503 4.97 14.05 -8.13
N GLY A 504 4.88 14.58 -6.91
CA GLY A 504 5.79 15.62 -6.44
C GLY A 504 7.26 15.18 -6.41
N MET A 505 7.53 13.94 -5.98
CA MET A 505 8.89 13.37 -6.02
C MET A 505 9.43 13.25 -7.45
N TYR A 506 8.59 12.81 -8.40
CA TYR A 506 8.97 12.66 -9.80
C TYR A 506 9.24 14.02 -10.46
N MET A 507 8.39 15.01 -10.19
CA MET A 507 8.59 16.38 -10.65
C MET A 507 9.89 16.97 -10.09
N TYR A 508 10.21 16.68 -8.83
CA TYR A 508 11.49 17.09 -8.23
C TYR A 508 12.68 16.39 -8.88
N ALA A 509 12.58 15.09 -9.15
CA ALA A 509 13.60 14.32 -9.85
C ALA A 509 13.94 14.93 -11.22
N VAL A 510 12.92 15.12 -12.07
CA VAL A 510 13.13 15.69 -13.42
C VAL A 510 13.53 17.16 -13.39
N GLY A 511 13.08 17.92 -12.37
CA GLY A 511 13.43 19.32 -12.20
C GLY A 511 14.90 19.53 -11.86
N THR A 512 15.47 18.67 -11.01
CA THR A 512 16.87 18.77 -10.57
C THR A 512 17.86 18.05 -11.49
N LEU A 513 17.40 17.13 -12.34
CA LEU A 513 18.28 16.28 -13.16
C LEU A 513 19.30 17.05 -14.02
N PRO A 514 18.96 18.17 -14.69
CA PRO A 514 19.96 18.94 -15.44
C PRO A 514 21.05 19.57 -14.56
N LEU A 515 20.69 20.10 -13.38
CA LEU A 515 21.66 20.59 -12.39
C LEU A 515 22.62 19.46 -11.99
N ILE A 516 22.07 18.28 -11.68
CA ILE A 516 22.88 17.12 -11.28
C ILE A 516 23.86 16.76 -12.39
N ARG A 517 23.40 16.68 -13.64
CA ARG A 517 24.27 16.39 -14.80
C ARG A 517 25.34 17.47 -15.01
N GLN A 518 25.02 18.74 -14.77
CA GLN A 518 25.98 19.86 -14.86
C GLN A 518 27.07 19.79 -13.78
N LEU A 519 26.77 19.22 -12.62
CA LEU A 519 27.72 19.05 -11.50
C LEU A 519 28.63 17.82 -11.64
N ARG A 520 28.53 17.04 -12.72
CA ARG A 520 29.44 15.91 -12.95
C ARG A 520 30.89 16.40 -13.10
N GLY A 521 31.81 15.60 -12.60
CA GLY A 521 33.25 15.83 -12.72
C GLY A 521 34.03 14.52 -12.57
N ASP A 522 35.25 14.51 -13.07
CA ASP A 522 36.09 13.30 -13.09
C ASP A 522 36.71 13.01 -11.70
N GLU A 523 36.96 14.06 -10.91
CA GLU A 523 37.66 14.02 -9.61
C GLU A 523 36.74 13.68 -8.41
N TRP A 524 35.42 13.60 -8.62
CA TRP A 524 34.46 13.25 -7.58
C TRP A 524 33.35 12.35 -8.11
N ARG A 525 32.59 11.74 -7.19
CA ARG A 525 31.37 10.99 -7.49
C ARG A 525 30.23 11.53 -6.67
N GLN A 526 29.05 11.58 -7.27
CA GLN A 526 27.86 12.10 -6.62
C GLN A 526 26.67 11.16 -6.82
N VAL A 527 25.77 11.15 -5.84
CA VAL A 527 24.48 10.49 -5.93
C VAL A 527 23.44 11.31 -5.19
N TRP A 528 22.24 11.38 -5.74
CA TRP A 528 21.15 12.17 -5.18
C TRP A 528 19.94 11.29 -4.88
N TYR A 529 19.28 11.54 -3.75
CA TYR A 529 17.96 11.03 -3.43
C TYR A 529 17.05 12.21 -3.08
N ALA A 530 16.28 12.66 -4.06
CA ALA A 530 15.57 13.92 -4.00
C ALA A 530 16.54 15.09 -3.71
N ASP A 531 16.33 15.81 -2.62
CA ASP A 531 17.16 16.93 -2.18
C ASP A 531 18.42 16.53 -1.42
N ASP A 532 18.44 15.33 -0.83
CA ASP A 532 19.61 14.78 -0.16
C ASP A 532 20.67 14.43 -1.23
N SER A 533 21.79 15.15 -1.23
CA SER A 533 22.92 14.87 -2.13
C SER A 533 24.15 14.44 -1.35
N ALA A 534 24.88 13.49 -1.93
CA ALA A 534 26.14 13.00 -1.38
C ALA A 534 27.23 13.09 -2.45
N CYS A 535 28.37 13.68 -2.10
CA CYS A 535 29.54 13.83 -2.97
C CYS A 535 30.78 13.23 -2.31
N ALA A 536 31.42 12.26 -2.95
CA ALA A 536 32.64 11.59 -2.49
C ALA A 536 33.85 12.01 -3.33
N GLY A 537 35.00 12.19 -2.68
CA GLY A 537 36.27 12.48 -3.35
C GLY A 537 37.35 13.00 -2.41
N ARG A 538 38.39 13.59 -2.99
CA ARG A 538 39.41 14.34 -2.25
C ARG A 538 38.83 15.64 -1.71
N LEU A 539 39.38 16.15 -0.60
CA LEU A 539 38.84 17.33 0.08
C LEU A 539 38.70 18.56 -0.84
N ILE A 540 39.72 18.81 -1.68
CA ILE A 540 39.74 19.95 -2.62
C ILE A 540 38.68 19.77 -3.72
N ALA A 541 38.56 18.57 -4.28
CA ALA A 541 37.59 18.24 -5.32
C ALA A 541 36.15 18.37 -4.80
N VAL A 542 35.89 17.90 -3.57
CA VAL A 542 34.58 18.04 -2.91
C VAL A 542 34.27 19.51 -2.59
N ARG A 543 35.26 20.32 -2.21
CA ARG A 543 35.09 21.78 -2.02
C ARG A 543 34.76 22.50 -3.32
N GLU A 544 35.38 22.09 -4.43
CA GLU A 544 35.09 22.62 -5.76
C GLU A 544 33.66 22.28 -6.18
N TRP A 545 33.24 21.03 -6.03
CA TRP A 545 31.87 20.60 -6.28
C TRP A 545 30.85 21.43 -5.49
N LEU A 546 31.11 21.66 -4.19
CA LEU A 546 30.23 22.48 -3.35
C LEU A 546 30.18 23.94 -3.84
N SER A 547 31.32 24.50 -4.26
CA SER A 547 31.35 25.86 -4.80
C SER A 547 30.47 25.98 -6.06
N ARG A 548 30.58 25.01 -6.97
CA ARG A 548 29.73 24.94 -8.17
C ARG A 548 28.26 24.77 -7.80
N LEU A 549 27.94 23.95 -6.80
CA LEU A 549 26.57 23.78 -6.32
C LEU A 549 26.00 25.06 -5.69
N GLN A 550 26.80 25.83 -4.95
CA GLN A 550 26.39 27.12 -4.39
C GLN A 550 26.11 28.17 -5.47
N GLU A 551 26.84 28.13 -6.58
CA GLU A 551 26.64 29.01 -7.73
C GLU A 551 25.44 28.60 -8.61
N GLU A 552 25.37 27.32 -8.98
CA GLU A 552 24.38 26.83 -9.94
C GLU A 552 23.05 26.45 -9.28
N GLY A 553 23.08 25.87 -8.09
CA GLY A 553 21.89 25.37 -7.38
C GLY A 553 20.74 26.38 -7.32
N PRO A 554 20.97 27.64 -6.89
CA PRO A 554 19.92 28.64 -6.78
C PRO A 554 19.16 28.91 -8.08
N LYS A 555 19.78 28.74 -9.25
CA LYS A 555 19.13 28.92 -10.57
C LYS A 555 18.02 27.89 -10.80
N TRP A 556 18.14 26.71 -10.19
CA TRP A 556 17.18 25.61 -10.26
C TRP A 556 16.21 25.58 -9.05
N GLY A 557 16.37 26.49 -8.09
CA GLY A 557 15.61 26.48 -6.84
C GLY A 557 16.17 25.52 -5.78
N TYR A 558 17.42 25.07 -5.92
CA TYR A 558 18.13 24.28 -4.92
C TYR A 558 19.08 25.18 -4.12
N TYR A 559 18.82 25.34 -2.82
CA TYR A 559 19.59 26.24 -1.96
C TYR A 559 20.39 25.44 -0.94
N PRO A 560 21.69 25.15 -1.17
CA PRO A 560 22.51 24.36 -0.27
C PRO A 560 22.69 25.06 1.09
N GLU A 561 22.68 24.30 2.19
CA GLU A 561 22.88 24.78 3.56
C GLU A 561 24.13 24.14 4.21
N PRO A 562 25.34 24.62 3.92
CA PRO A 562 26.59 24.03 4.44
C PRO A 562 26.64 23.93 5.97
N ALA A 563 26.09 24.90 6.70
CA ALA A 563 26.07 24.89 8.16
C ALA A 563 25.21 23.77 8.80
N LYS A 564 24.28 23.20 8.03
CA LYS A 564 23.47 22.04 8.43
C LYS A 564 23.97 20.72 7.83
N SER A 565 25.01 20.81 7.02
CA SER A 565 25.58 19.70 6.26
C SER A 565 26.74 19.06 7.01
N TYR A 566 27.09 17.86 6.59
CA TYR A 566 28.12 17.04 7.24
C TYR A 566 29.21 16.66 6.24
N LEU A 567 30.47 16.86 6.63
CA LEU A 567 31.62 16.36 5.90
C LEU A 567 32.20 15.18 6.69
N ILE A 568 32.02 13.97 6.16
CA ILE A 568 32.60 12.74 6.70
C ILE A 568 34.03 12.63 6.18
N VAL A 569 35.01 12.54 7.07
CA VAL A 569 36.43 12.46 6.73
C VAL A 569 37.10 11.23 7.35
N LYS A 570 38.17 10.74 6.72
CA LYS A 570 39.00 9.70 7.30
C LYS A 570 39.80 10.20 8.51
N PRO A 571 40.14 9.33 9.48
CA PRO A 571 40.96 9.72 10.62
C PRO A 571 42.29 10.36 10.20
N GLY A 572 42.66 11.46 10.84
CA GLY A 572 43.88 12.23 10.56
C GLY A 572 43.72 13.32 9.49
N LEU A 573 42.54 13.48 8.90
CA LEU A 573 42.25 14.53 7.91
C LEU A 573 41.43 15.69 8.48
N GLU A 574 41.09 15.69 9.77
CA GLU A 574 40.19 16.64 10.42
C GLU A 574 40.72 18.08 10.34
N GLU A 575 42.00 18.30 10.65
CA GLU A 575 42.62 19.63 10.59
C GLU A 575 42.66 20.18 9.17
N ARG A 576 43.07 19.35 8.19
CA ARG A 576 43.09 19.72 6.78
C ARG A 576 41.69 19.99 6.25
N ALA A 577 40.69 19.21 6.65
CA ALA A 577 39.31 19.45 6.30
C ALA A 577 38.80 20.77 6.90
N ALA A 578 39.16 21.07 8.16
CA ALA A 578 38.82 22.33 8.81
C ALA A 578 39.43 23.52 8.06
N GLU A 579 40.67 23.41 7.58
CA GLU A 579 41.31 24.45 6.77
C GLU A 579 40.60 24.65 5.41
N VAL A 580 40.30 23.56 4.69
CA VAL A 580 39.68 23.63 3.35
C VAL A 580 38.24 24.17 3.39
N PHE A 581 37.50 23.92 4.48
CA PHE A 581 36.08 24.27 4.62
C PHE A 581 35.81 25.35 5.69
N GLN A 582 36.84 26.07 6.15
CA GLN A 582 36.76 27.03 7.25
C GLN A 582 35.69 28.12 7.08
N ASP A 583 35.33 28.46 5.83
CA ASP A 583 34.41 29.54 5.51
C ASP A 583 32.92 29.13 5.54
N LEU A 584 32.60 27.85 5.74
CA LEU A 584 31.26 27.30 5.52
C LEU A 584 30.53 26.83 6.79
N ASN A 585 31.19 26.83 7.94
CA ASN A 585 30.67 26.29 9.21
C ASN A 585 30.11 24.86 9.09
N ILE A 586 30.71 24.05 8.21
CA ILE A 586 30.28 22.67 7.99
C ILE A 586 30.69 21.75 9.15
N GLN A 587 29.87 20.76 9.46
CA GLN A 587 30.15 19.82 10.55
C GLN A 587 31.09 18.71 10.06
N ILE A 588 32.36 18.75 10.52
CA ILE A 588 33.37 17.75 10.18
C ILE A 588 33.28 16.60 11.18
N VAL A 589 33.08 15.38 10.67
CA VAL A 589 32.84 14.18 11.47
C VAL A 589 33.54 12.97 10.86
N GLN A 590 33.76 11.91 11.65
CA GLN A 590 34.29 10.64 11.14
C GLN A 590 33.18 9.65 10.74
N SER A 591 31.94 9.93 11.14
CA SER A 591 30.78 9.16 10.76
C SER A 591 29.52 10.00 10.77
N HIS A 592 28.55 9.67 9.92
CA HIS A 592 27.22 10.26 9.99
C HIS A 592 26.15 9.34 9.39
N ARG A 593 24.91 9.56 9.83
CA ARG A 593 23.74 8.87 9.28
C ARG A 593 23.56 9.28 7.82
N TYR A 594 23.40 8.29 6.94
CA TYR A 594 23.12 8.50 5.52
C TYR A 594 21.98 7.61 5.05
N LEU A 595 20.92 8.22 4.54
CA LEU A 595 19.69 7.56 4.06
C LEU A 595 19.13 6.46 4.99
N GLY A 596 19.32 6.59 6.31
CA GLY A 596 18.84 5.62 7.30
C GLY A 596 19.80 4.46 7.61
N GLY A 597 20.96 4.39 6.96
CA GLY A 597 22.15 3.68 7.44
C GLY A 597 23.15 4.66 8.06
N THR A 598 24.42 4.28 8.11
CA THR A 598 25.53 5.14 8.55
C THR A 598 26.76 4.88 7.70
N ILE A 599 27.56 5.92 7.46
CA ILE A 599 28.89 5.82 6.84
C ILE A 599 29.91 6.16 7.92
N GLY A 600 30.95 5.33 8.06
CA GLY A 600 32.00 5.51 9.06
C GLY A 600 32.58 4.17 9.55
N PRO A 601 33.49 4.22 10.55
CA PRO A 601 34.13 3.02 11.11
C PRO A 601 33.11 2.11 11.82
N LEU A 602 33.44 0.83 11.94
CA LEU A 602 32.58 -0.20 12.55
C LEU A 602 32.03 0.22 13.91
N SER A 603 32.86 0.79 14.79
CA SER A 603 32.45 1.25 16.13
C SER A 603 31.29 2.25 16.10
N ALA A 604 31.26 3.17 15.12
CA ALA A 604 30.16 4.11 14.94
C ALA A 604 28.90 3.42 14.38
N GLN A 605 29.07 2.37 13.57
CA GLN A 605 27.96 1.54 13.11
C GLN A 605 27.33 0.78 14.28
N GLU A 606 28.14 0.20 15.16
CA GLU A 606 27.69 -0.50 16.35
C GLU A 606 26.94 0.43 17.32
N GLU A 607 27.45 1.66 17.53
CA GLU A 607 26.79 2.67 18.36
C GLU A 607 25.43 3.07 17.77
N PHE A 608 25.38 3.33 16.46
CA PHE A 608 24.13 3.66 15.76
C PHE A 608 23.09 2.54 15.87
N VAL A 609 23.51 1.29 15.63
CA VAL A 609 22.63 0.11 15.74
C VAL A 609 22.15 -0.07 17.17
N SER A 610 23.03 0.09 18.17
CA SER A 610 22.69 -0.01 19.58
C SER A 610 21.64 1.01 20.00
N GLY A 611 21.78 2.27 19.54
CA GLY A 611 20.77 3.32 19.77
C GLY A 611 19.42 2.98 19.15
N LYS A 612 19.40 2.43 17.93
CA LYS A 612 18.17 1.97 17.26
C LYS A 612 17.54 0.77 17.97
N VAL A 613 18.36 -0.18 18.42
CA VAL A 613 17.90 -1.34 19.18
C VAL A 613 17.24 -0.92 20.49
N ALA A 614 17.80 0.07 21.21
CA ALA A 614 17.18 0.61 22.41
C ALA A 614 15.78 1.20 22.12
N GLU A 615 15.63 1.99 21.04
CA GLU A 615 14.32 2.51 20.61
C GLU A 615 13.33 1.37 20.31
N TRP A 616 13.77 0.29 19.64
CA TRP A 616 12.92 -0.84 19.29
C TRP A 616 12.55 -1.71 20.49
N VAL A 617 13.45 -1.89 21.45
CA VAL A 617 13.17 -2.57 22.73
C VAL A 617 11.99 -1.90 23.42
N GLU A 618 12.03 -0.56 23.58
CA GLU A 618 10.90 0.17 24.16
C GLU A 618 9.59 -0.02 23.36
N CYS A 619 9.70 -0.05 22.03
CA CYS A 619 8.54 -0.27 21.16
C CYS A 619 7.93 -1.66 21.36
N VAL A 620 8.76 -2.69 21.50
CA VAL A 620 8.33 -4.08 21.75
C VAL A 620 7.68 -4.18 23.12
N GLU A 621 8.24 -3.57 24.16
CA GLU A 621 7.65 -3.54 25.50
C GLU A 621 6.27 -2.87 25.51
N LYS A 622 6.12 -1.73 24.82
CA LYS A 622 4.82 -1.05 24.68
C LYS A 622 3.81 -1.89 23.89
N LEU A 623 4.24 -2.61 22.85
CA LEU A 623 3.37 -3.56 22.15
C LEU A 623 3.02 -4.79 23.00
N ALA A 624 3.93 -5.28 23.84
CA ALA A 624 3.66 -6.37 24.78
C ALA A 624 2.57 -5.98 25.78
N LYS A 625 2.62 -4.74 26.30
CA LYS A 625 1.52 -4.19 27.12
C LYS A 625 0.18 -4.20 26.37
N ALA A 626 0.14 -3.79 25.11
CA ALA A 626 -1.07 -3.86 24.30
C ALA A 626 -1.52 -5.31 24.02
N ALA A 627 -0.58 -6.24 23.84
CA ALA A 627 -0.86 -7.65 23.63
C ALA A 627 -1.62 -8.30 24.80
N SER A 628 -1.45 -7.78 26.02
CA SER A 628 -2.14 -8.26 27.22
C SER A 628 -3.68 -8.26 27.09
N THR A 629 -4.24 -7.29 26.34
CA THR A 629 -5.70 -7.12 26.15
C THR A 629 -6.13 -7.17 24.69
N SER A 630 -5.21 -7.02 23.73
CA SER A 630 -5.48 -7.03 22.30
C SER A 630 -4.40 -7.80 21.52
N PRO A 631 -4.23 -9.11 21.80
CA PRO A 631 -3.11 -9.92 21.30
C PRO A 631 -3.08 -10.04 19.77
N GLN A 632 -4.23 -10.24 19.11
CA GLN A 632 -4.30 -10.30 17.64
C GLN A 632 -3.79 -9.00 17.00
N ALA A 633 -4.21 -7.85 17.55
CA ALA A 633 -3.82 -6.54 17.06
C ALA A 633 -2.31 -6.30 17.27
N ALA A 634 -1.78 -6.64 18.44
CA ALA A 634 -0.36 -6.51 18.76
C ALA A 634 0.51 -7.41 17.89
N TYR A 635 0.15 -8.69 17.72
CA TYR A 635 0.82 -9.63 16.82
C TYR A 635 0.87 -9.11 15.39
N THR A 636 -0.28 -8.64 14.88
CA THR A 636 -0.37 -8.10 13.52
C THR A 636 0.50 -6.85 13.37
N ALA A 637 0.46 -5.93 14.35
CA ALA A 637 1.28 -4.72 14.37
C ALA A 637 2.77 -5.03 14.39
N TYR A 638 3.17 -6.06 15.14
CA TYR A 638 4.54 -6.54 15.23
C TYR A 638 5.04 -7.11 13.89
N VAL A 639 4.38 -8.16 13.36
CA VAL A 639 4.84 -8.90 12.16
C VAL A 639 4.70 -8.10 10.86
N LYS A 640 3.69 -7.23 10.77
CA LYS A 640 3.39 -6.46 9.55
C LYS A 640 3.95 -5.04 9.56
N SER A 641 4.41 -4.52 10.71
CA SER A 641 4.95 -3.16 10.82
C SER A 641 6.28 -3.12 11.58
N LEU A 642 6.28 -3.32 12.90
CA LEU A 642 7.44 -3.00 13.75
C LEU A 642 8.70 -3.79 13.32
N GLN A 643 8.57 -5.11 13.11
CA GLN A 643 9.70 -5.96 12.71
C GLN A 643 10.31 -5.60 11.35
N ARG A 644 9.59 -4.87 10.51
CA ARG A 644 10.10 -4.44 9.20
C ARG A 644 11.02 -3.23 9.27
N GLU A 645 11.06 -2.53 10.41
CA GLU A 645 11.90 -1.35 10.61
C GLU A 645 13.39 -1.73 10.70
N TRP A 646 13.75 -2.68 11.56
CA TRP A 646 15.15 -3.13 11.68
C TRP A 646 15.64 -3.93 10.49
N GLY A 647 14.73 -4.61 9.77
CA GLY A 647 15.10 -5.29 8.53
C GLY A 647 15.68 -4.35 7.47
N TYR A 648 15.38 -3.04 7.50
CA TYR A 648 16.05 -2.05 6.65
C TYR A 648 17.50 -1.81 7.10
N VAL A 649 17.72 -1.57 8.39
CA VAL A 649 19.05 -1.34 8.96
C VAL A 649 19.99 -2.53 8.70
N GLN A 650 19.49 -3.76 8.87
CA GLN A 650 20.22 -5.01 8.56
C GLN A 650 20.60 -5.16 7.08
N ARG A 651 19.95 -4.44 6.15
CA ARG A 651 20.31 -4.47 4.71
C ARG A 651 21.42 -3.47 4.35
N VAL A 652 21.66 -2.47 5.19
CA VAL A 652 22.60 -1.37 4.90
C VAL A 652 23.77 -1.31 5.87
N ILE A 653 23.70 -1.98 7.02
CA ILE A 653 24.77 -2.08 8.01
C ILE A 653 25.06 -3.56 8.28
N GLY A 654 26.34 -3.94 8.15
CA GLY A 654 26.84 -5.29 8.41
C GLY A 654 27.52 -5.42 9.78
N GLU A 655 27.94 -6.64 10.12
CA GLU A 655 28.83 -6.94 11.26
C GLU A 655 28.34 -6.50 12.65
N CYS A 656 27.06 -6.12 12.78
CA CYS A 656 26.46 -5.66 14.03
C CYS A 656 25.41 -6.64 14.60
N GLN A 657 25.59 -7.96 14.42
CA GLN A 657 24.60 -8.95 14.87
C GLN A 657 24.42 -8.99 16.39
N ASP A 658 25.49 -8.78 17.16
CA ASP A 658 25.48 -8.91 18.62
C ASP A 658 24.70 -7.77 19.29
N GLN A 659 24.66 -6.60 18.64
CA GLN A 659 23.91 -5.43 19.09
C GLN A 659 22.39 -5.68 19.10
N TYR A 660 21.89 -6.70 18.38
CA TYR A 660 20.48 -7.08 18.38
C TYR A 660 20.07 -8.02 19.53
N GLU A 661 21.01 -8.52 20.34
CA GLU A 661 20.73 -9.45 21.44
C GLU A 661 19.72 -8.88 22.47
N PRO A 662 19.78 -7.59 22.88
CA PRO A 662 18.76 -7.02 23.76
C PRO A 662 17.36 -7.09 23.16
N LEU A 663 17.21 -6.83 21.85
CA LEU A 663 15.93 -6.89 21.17
C LEU A 663 15.39 -8.33 21.11
N LYS A 664 16.25 -9.30 20.78
CA LYS A 664 15.91 -10.72 20.80
C LYS A 664 15.40 -11.15 22.18
N LYS A 665 16.10 -10.75 23.24
CA LYS A 665 15.73 -11.04 24.62
C LYS A 665 14.36 -10.47 24.96
N THR A 666 14.10 -9.19 24.66
CA THR A 666 12.79 -8.56 24.91
C THR A 666 11.65 -9.21 24.13
N ILE A 667 11.89 -9.60 22.87
CA ILE A 667 10.89 -10.34 22.07
C ILE A 667 10.53 -11.65 22.77
N LYS A 668 11.55 -12.43 23.15
CA LYS A 668 11.41 -13.75 23.77
C LYS A 668 10.79 -13.71 25.15
N GLU A 669 11.26 -12.82 26.02
CA GLU A 669 10.94 -12.82 27.45
C GLU A 669 9.79 -11.86 27.82
N THR A 670 9.41 -10.95 26.91
CA THR A 670 8.35 -9.95 27.20
C THR A 670 7.20 -10.03 26.21
N PHE A 671 7.48 -9.98 24.90
CA PHE A 671 6.42 -9.93 23.89
C PHE A 671 5.72 -11.28 23.69
N VAL A 672 6.48 -12.36 23.52
CA VAL A 672 5.91 -13.71 23.34
C VAL A 672 5.05 -14.12 24.54
N PRO A 673 5.48 -13.97 25.80
CA PRO A 673 4.65 -14.31 26.94
C PRO A 673 3.37 -13.47 27.04
N ALA A 674 3.44 -12.17 26.76
CA ALA A 674 2.26 -11.29 26.74
C ALA A 674 1.26 -11.66 25.63
N LEU A 675 1.77 -12.12 24.49
CA LEU A 675 0.96 -12.57 23.36
C LEU A 675 0.18 -13.84 23.69
N PHE A 676 0.86 -14.83 24.27
CA PHE A 676 0.27 -16.12 24.66
C PHE A 676 -0.51 -16.04 25.97
N GLY A 677 -0.21 -15.06 26.83
CA GLY A 677 -0.69 -15.04 28.22
C GLY A 677 0.03 -16.04 29.13
N ARG A 678 1.18 -16.56 28.70
CA ARG A 678 1.98 -17.58 29.41
C ARG A 678 3.39 -17.69 28.83
N GLU A 679 4.30 -18.27 29.60
CA GLU A 679 5.59 -18.72 29.08
C GLU A 679 5.43 -19.88 28.09
N VAL A 680 6.34 -19.93 27.10
CA VAL A 680 6.45 -20.98 26.08
C VAL A 680 7.78 -21.71 26.20
N SER A 681 7.86 -22.97 25.75
CA SER A 681 9.11 -23.74 25.81
C SER A 681 10.09 -23.30 24.72
N GLU A 682 11.37 -23.60 24.89
CA GLU A 682 12.42 -23.26 23.92
C GLU A 682 12.18 -23.86 22.53
N GLU A 683 11.63 -25.07 22.45
CA GLU A 683 11.29 -25.72 21.17
C GLU A 683 10.15 -24.98 20.47
N VAL A 684 9.13 -24.56 21.23
CA VAL A 684 8.04 -23.76 20.67
C VAL A 684 8.55 -22.40 20.23
N HIS A 685 9.39 -21.74 21.04
CA HIS A 685 10.00 -20.46 20.67
C HIS A 685 10.78 -20.55 19.36
N ARG A 686 11.61 -21.59 19.18
CA ARG A 686 12.31 -21.86 17.90
C ARG A 686 11.33 -22.02 16.74
N LEU A 687 10.20 -22.72 16.95
CA LEU A 687 9.15 -22.85 15.93
C LEU A 687 8.50 -21.49 15.61
N LEU A 688 8.30 -20.59 16.58
CA LEU A 688 7.65 -19.28 16.36
C LEU A 688 8.43 -18.40 15.37
N ASN A 689 9.75 -18.57 15.30
CA ASN A 689 10.62 -17.86 14.37
C ASN A 689 10.33 -18.19 12.89
N LEU A 690 9.73 -19.35 12.64
CA LEU A 690 9.44 -19.81 11.29
C LEU A 690 8.15 -19.17 10.72
N PRO A 691 8.00 -19.12 9.38
CA PRO A 691 6.75 -18.68 8.75
C PRO A 691 5.53 -19.49 9.19
N THR A 692 4.34 -18.88 9.15
CA THR A 692 3.08 -19.56 9.54
C THR A 692 2.75 -20.80 8.70
N LYS A 693 3.23 -20.86 7.46
CA LYS A 693 3.12 -22.02 6.57
C LYS A 693 4.04 -23.19 6.94
N LEU A 694 4.97 -22.95 7.86
CA LEU A 694 5.93 -23.91 8.43
C LEU A 694 5.72 -24.04 9.95
N GLY A 695 4.50 -23.77 10.44
CA GLY A 695 4.10 -24.03 11.82
C GLY A 695 4.32 -22.87 12.77
N GLY A 696 5.19 -21.92 12.43
CA GLY A 696 5.54 -20.76 13.27
C GLY A 696 4.59 -19.57 13.21
N LEU A 697 5.10 -18.39 13.62
CA LEU A 697 4.39 -17.11 13.69
C LEU A 697 5.07 -15.98 12.90
N ALA A 698 6.21 -16.24 12.26
CA ALA A 698 7.07 -15.25 11.60
C ALA A 698 7.54 -14.12 12.55
N ILE A 699 7.83 -14.48 13.81
CA ILE A 699 8.46 -13.61 14.80
C ILE A 699 9.97 -13.81 14.66
N ASP A 700 10.61 -13.03 13.79
CA ASP A 700 11.99 -13.30 13.39
C ASP A 700 12.97 -13.10 14.57
N ASP A 701 14.00 -13.95 14.68
CA ASP A 701 15.15 -13.69 15.55
C ASP A 701 16.00 -12.57 14.91
N PRO A 702 16.11 -11.38 15.53
CA PRO A 702 16.82 -10.26 14.95
C PRO A 702 18.33 -10.51 14.82
N THR A 703 18.93 -11.38 15.65
CA THR A 703 20.37 -11.70 15.54
C THR A 703 20.64 -12.63 14.37
N GLN A 704 19.76 -13.63 14.14
CA GLN A 704 19.87 -14.51 12.98
C GLN A 704 19.56 -13.81 11.66
N THR A 705 18.56 -12.92 11.64
CA THR A 705 18.20 -12.18 10.43
C THR A 705 19.23 -11.12 10.04
N ALA A 706 20.02 -10.60 10.99
CA ALA A 706 21.14 -9.72 10.69
C ALA A 706 22.23 -10.42 9.86
N VAL A 707 22.42 -11.73 10.05
CA VAL A 707 23.41 -12.52 9.33
C VAL A 707 23.07 -12.61 7.84
N GLY A 708 24.00 -12.18 6.98
CA GLY A 708 23.90 -12.31 5.52
C GLY A 708 22.88 -11.38 4.83
N THR A 709 22.02 -10.67 5.56
CA THR A 709 21.03 -9.75 4.95
C THR A 709 21.70 -8.56 4.26
N VAL A 710 22.79 -8.04 4.81
CA VAL A 710 23.59 -6.98 4.17
C VAL A 710 24.23 -7.48 2.87
N GLN A 711 24.77 -8.71 2.87
CA GLN A 711 25.39 -9.30 1.68
C GLN A 711 24.38 -9.49 0.56
N ILE A 712 23.19 -10.04 0.87
CA ILE A 712 22.10 -10.18 -0.11
C ILE A 712 21.72 -8.81 -0.69
N SER A 713 21.69 -7.77 0.14
CA SER A 713 21.42 -6.41 -0.33
C SER A 713 22.53 -5.90 -1.25
N GLN A 714 23.80 -6.07 -0.87
CA GLN A 714 24.96 -5.67 -1.66
C GLN A 714 25.00 -6.38 -3.01
N ASP A 715 24.73 -7.69 -3.04
CA ASP A 715 24.67 -8.49 -4.26
C ASP A 715 23.51 -8.05 -5.16
N ALA A 716 22.35 -7.75 -4.57
CA ALA A 716 21.19 -7.26 -5.30
C ALA A 716 21.45 -5.88 -5.91
N THR A 717 22.14 -4.99 -5.20
CA THR A 717 22.41 -3.61 -5.65
C THR A 717 23.78 -3.43 -6.30
N HIS A 718 24.54 -4.49 -6.53
CA HIS A 718 25.93 -4.40 -6.99
C HIS A 718 26.07 -3.63 -8.30
N HIS A 719 25.16 -3.83 -9.27
CA HIS A 719 25.22 -3.07 -10.53
C HIS A 719 25.07 -1.57 -10.31
N LEU A 720 24.04 -1.14 -9.56
CA LEU A 720 23.84 0.27 -9.22
C LEU A 720 24.99 0.85 -8.41
N ALA A 721 25.46 0.15 -7.37
CA ALA A 721 26.57 0.59 -6.53
C ALA A 721 27.85 0.81 -7.38
N ASN A 722 28.10 -0.06 -8.35
CA ASN A 722 29.22 0.09 -9.27
C ASN A 722 29.05 1.30 -10.19
N CYS A 723 27.86 1.53 -10.77
CA CYS A 723 27.60 2.73 -11.58
C CYS A 723 27.81 4.02 -10.79
N ILE A 724 27.41 4.05 -9.51
CA ILE A 724 27.67 5.20 -8.61
C ILE A 724 29.18 5.39 -8.41
N GLN A 725 29.93 4.31 -8.23
CA GLN A 725 31.37 4.36 -8.02
C GLN A 725 32.14 4.79 -9.28
N THR A 726 31.79 4.26 -10.45
CA THR A 726 32.52 4.53 -11.70
C THR A 726 32.03 5.80 -12.40
N GLY A 727 30.77 6.19 -12.19
CA GLY A 727 30.10 7.24 -12.96
C GLY A 727 29.47 6.72 -14.26
N ASP A 728 29.51 5.40 -14.51
CA ASP A 728 28.95 4.80 -15.71
C ASP A 728 27.42 4.91 -15.76
N PRO A 729 26.81 4.99 -16.95
CA PRO A 729 25.36 4.92 -17.10
C PRO A 729 24.78 3.64 -16.50
N LEU A 730 23.62 3.76 -15.84
CA LEU A 730 22.88 2.62 -15.30
C LEU A 730 21.99 2.01 -16.38
N ASP A 731 22.13 0.71 -16.60
CA ASP A 731 21.09 -0.07 -17.28
C ASP A 731 20.03 -0.48 -16.25
N SER A 732 18.92 0.27 -16.20
CA SER A 732 17.83 0.06 -15.26
C SER A 732 17.22 -1.33 -15.38
N ALA A 733 17.05 -1.85 -16.60
CA ALA A 733 16.46 -3.17 -16.83
C ALA A 733 17.38 -4.28 -16.31
N ARG A 734 18.69 -4.19 -16.58
CA ARG A 734 19.69 -5.11 -16.04
C ARG A 734 19.74 -5.07 -14.52
N HIS A 735 19.74 -3.87 -13.93
CA HIS A 735 19.74 -3.70 -12.48
C HIS A 735 18.50 -4.34 -11.85
N GLU A 736 17.31 -4.06 -12.38
CA GLU A 736 16.07 -4.65 -11.88
C GLU A 736 16.06 -6.18 -12.00
N ALA A 737 16.54 -6.73 -13.12
CA ALA A 737 16.67 -8.17 -13.33
C ALA A 737 17.62 -8.80 -12.31
N GLN A 738 18.77 -8.18 -12.04
CA GLN A 738 19.71 -8.62 -11.01
C GLN A 738 19.08 -8.60 -9.61
N VAL A 739 18.43 -7.49 -9.23
CA VAL A 739 17.72 -7.41 -7.95
C VAL A 739 16.67 -8.51 -7.84
N GLN A 740 15.88 -8.76 -8.89
CA GLN A 740 14.89 -9.84 -8.87
C GLN A 740 15.53 -11.22 -8.73
N ALA A 741 16.60 -11.51 -9.48
CA ALA A 741 17.29 -12.79 -9.45
C ALA A 741 17.88 -13.08 -8.06
N THR A 742 18.65 -12.13 -7.52
CA THR A 742 19.27 -12.25 -6.20
C THR A 742 18.23 -12.44 -5.10
N LEU A 743 17.16 -11.63 -5.08
CA LEU A 743 16.12 -11.76 -4.06
C LEU A 743 15.31 -13.06 -4.20
N SER A 744 15.09 -13.54 -5.42
CA SER A 744 14.39 -14.81 -5.66
C SER A 744 15.21 -15.99 -5.19
N GLU A 745 16.51 -15.98 -5.45
CA GLU A 745 17.43 -17.02 -5.01
C GLU A 745 17.62 -17.02 -3.49
N ALA A 746 17.85 -15.84 -2.89
CA ALA A 746 17.92 -15.70 -1.44
C ALA A 746 16.64 -16.19 -0.74
N LYS A 747 15.46 -15.91 -1.33
CA LYS A 747 14.18 -16.42 -0.84
C LYS A 747 14.07 -17.94 -0.97
N ARG A 748 14.58 -18.54 -2.05
CA ARG A 748 14.60 -20.00 -2.26
C ARG A 748 15.47 -20.68 -1.21
N ILE A 749 16.71 -20.23 -1.04
CA ILE A 749 17.67 -20.75 -0.04
C ILE A 749 17.08 -20.63 1.37
N ARG A 750 16.57 -19.45 1.73
CA ARG A 750 15.93 -19.22 3.03
C ARG A 750 14.74 -20.15 3.26
N LEU A 751 13.90 -20.36 2.25
CA LEU A 751 12.75 -21.27 2.37
C LEU A 751 13.19 -22.73 2.56
N GLU A 752 14.27 -23.16 1.90
CA GLU A 752 14.84 -24.51 2.08
C GLU A 752 15.40 -24.71 3.48
N GLN A 753 16.18 -23.74 3.98
CA GLN A 753 16.69 -23.74 5.35
C GLN A 753 15.55 -23.76 6.38
N GLN A 754 14.54 -22.89 6.22
CA GLN A 754 13.39 -22.83 7.11
C GLN A 754 12.55 -24.12 7.08
N LYS A 755 12.45 -24.80 5.93
CA LYS A 755 11.79 -26.11 5.85
C LYS A 755 12.57 -27.18 6.62
N ALA A 756 13.89 -27.24 6.44
CA ALA A 756 14.74 -28.17 7.16
C ALA A 756 14.67 -27.93 8.68
N GLU A 757 14.74 -26.67 9.11
CA GLU A 757 14.59 -26.28 10.51
C GLU A 757 13.19 -26.63 11.05
N SER A 758 12.13 -26.38 10.27
CA SER A 758 10.76 -26.77 10.64
C SER A 758 10.65 -28.26 10.92
N GLU A 759 11.17 -29.11 10.03
CA GLU A 759 11.14 -30.57 10.23
C GLU A 759 11.95 -30.99 11.46
N GLN A 760 13.13 -30.41 11.65
CA GLN A 760 13.99 -30.69 12.81
C GLN A 760 13.30 -30.31 14.13
N VAL A 761 12.75 -29.10 14.21
CA VAL A 761 12.08 -28.61 15.43
C VAL A 761 10.84 -29.44 15.72
N ILE A 762 10.01 -29.74 14.70
CA ILE A 762 8.80 -30.56 14.85
C ILE A 762 9.13 -32.00 15.27
N ALA A 763 10.23 -32.58 14.76
CA ALA A 763 10.69 -33.89 15.17
C ALA A 763 11.14 -33.95 16.65
N GLY A 764 11.63 -32.84 17.19
CA GLY A 764 12.01 -32.70 18.59
C GLY A 764 10.86 -32.40 19.56
N LEU A 765 9.65 -32.13 19.05
CA LEU A 765 8.48 -31.91 19.90
C LEU A 765 7.94 -33.24 20.48
N GLY A 766 7.30 -33.15 21.65
CA GLY A 766 6.53 -34.28 22.18
C GLY A 766 5.44 -34.75 21.19
N SER A 767 5.09 -36.03 21.25
CA SER A 767 4.21 -36.70 20.27
C SER A 767 2.87 -35.99 20.06
N GLU A 768 2.27 -35.46 21.13
CA GLU A 768 1.02 -34.69 21.07
C GLU A 768 1.16 -33.40 20.24
N ARG A 769 2.15 -32.55 20.56
CA ARG A 769 2.40 -31.30 19.84
C ARG A 769 2.78 -31.55 18.39
N GLN A 770 3.62 -32.55 18.14
CA GLN A 770 4.02 -32.96 16.81
C GLN A 770 2.80 -33.32 15.94
N ARG A 771 1.86 -34.08 16.50
CA ARG A 771 0.60 -34.47 15.83
C ARG A 771 -0.28 -33.26 15.50
N ILE A 772 -0.42 -32.30 16.41
CA ILE A 772 -1.20 -31.07 16.20
C ILE A 772 -0.58 -30.23 15.06
N ILE A 773 0.72 -29.94 15.15
CA ILE A 773 1.41 -29.08 14.18
C ILE A 773 1.42 -29.72 12.79
N ARG A 774 1.72 -31.02 12.66
CA ARG A 774 1.66 -31.72 11.37
C ARG A 774 0.28 -31.66 10.74
N ARG A 775 -0.77 -31.91 11.53
CA ARG A 775 -2.16 -31.80 11.06
C ARG A 775 -2.46 -30.41 10.50
N ILE A 776 -2.04 -29.35 11.19
CA ILE A 776 -2.23 -27.96 10.75
C ILE A 776 -1.46 -27.65 9.45
N LEU A 777 -0.24 -28.15 9.32
CA LEU A 777 0.60 -27.98 8.13
C LEU A 777 -0.02 -28.65 6.91
N ASP A 778 -0.34 -29.94 7.03
CA ASP A 778 -0.97 -30.73 5.96
C ASP A 778 -2.33 -30.12 5.55
N GLY A 779 -3.05 -29.59 6.54
CA GLY A 779 -4.33 -28.93 6.40
C GLY A 779 -4.30 -27.48 5.91
N ASN A 780 -3.12 -26.86 5.79
CA ASN A 780 -2.96 -25.42 5.50
C ASN A 780 -3.80 -24.49 6.44
N ALA A 781 -3.93 -24.84 7.71
CA ALA A 781 -4.81 -24.17 8.68
C ALA A 781 -4.17 -22.97 9.41
N SER A 782 -3.42 -22.14 8.69
CA SER A 782 -2.66 -21.01 9.28
C SER A 782 -2.92 -19.66 8.61
N GLN A 783 -3.92 -19.55 7.73
CA GLN A 783 -4.17 -18.34 6.95
C GLN A 783 -4.74 -17.20 7.80
N TRP A 784 -5.46 -17.53 8.87
CA TRP A 784 -6.00 -16.56 9.83
C TRP A 784 -4.94 -15.69 10.50
N LEU A 785 -3.70 -16.17 10.63
CA LEU A 785 -2.56 -15.41 11.17
C LEU A 785 -1.98 -14.39 10.16
N SER A 786 -2.40 -14.44 8.90
CA SER A 786 -1.81 -13.61 7.84
C SER A 786 -2.57 -12.31 7.56
N VAL A 787 -3.77 -12.14 8.13
CA VAL A 787 -4.70 -11.04 7.82
C VAL A 787 -4.65 -9.92 8.86
N LEU A 788 -5.12 -8.73 8.47
CA LEU A 788 -5.37 -7.63 9.41
C LEU A 788 -6.69 -7.90 10.17
N PRO A 789 -6.80 -7.51 11.45
CA PRO A 789 -8.00 -7.73 12.26
C PRO A 789 -9.13 -6.75 11.91
N ILE A 790 -9.53 -6.67 10.64
CA ILE A 790 -10.50 -5.69 10.15
C ILE A 790 -11.91 -6.10 10.57
N ALA A 791 -12.50 -5.35 11.51
CA ALA A 791 -13.82 -5.65 12.06
C ALA A 791 -14.94 -5.57 11.01
N ALA A 792 -14.84 -4.65 10.05
CA ALA A 792 -15.81 -4.53 8.96
C ALA A 792 -15.86 -5.77 8.05
N ASP A 793 -14.77 -6.56 8.02
CA ASP A 793 -14.68 -7.80 7.25
C ASP A 793 -14.89 -9.04 8.17
N ASN A 794 -15.26 -8.82 9.44
CA ASN A 794 -15.43 -9.85 10.48
C ASN A 794 -14.15 -10.69 10.69
N LEU A 795 -12.98 -10.03 10.68
CA LEU A 795 -11.64 -10.65 10.82
C LEU A 795 -10.98 -10.35 12.19
N ASP A 796 -11.73 -9.83 13.15
CA ASP A 796 -11.29 -9.60 14.53
C ASP A 796 -11.70 -10.77 15.44
N LEU A 797 -10.78 -11.20 16.30
CA LEU A 797 -11.01 -12.17 17.37
C LEU A 797 -10.94 -11.45 18.72
N SER A 798 -11.74 -11.91 19.67
CA SER A 798 -11.57 -11.49 21.06
C SER A 798 -10.21 -11.93 21.63
N CYS A 799 -9.82 -11.34 22.76
CA CYS A 799 -8.56 -11.66 23.43
C CYS A 799 -8.44 -13.16 23.77
N SER A 800 -9.51 -13.77 24.30
CA SER A 800 -9.57 -15.20 24.61
C SER A 800 -9.52 -16.04 23.33
N GLN A 801 -10.41 -15.79 22.36
CA GLN A 801 -10.44 -16.56 21.09
C GLN A 801 -9.07 -16.62 20.40
N PHE A 802 -8.35 -15.49 20.34
CA PHE A 802 -7.02 -15.47 19.72
C PHE A 802 -5.98 -16.26 20.54
N ARG A 803 -5.99 -16.12 21.88
CA ARG A 803 -5.05 -16.83 22.76
C ARG A 803 -5.33 -18.31 22.81
N ASP A 804 -6.59 -18.71 22.91
CA ASP A 804 -7.00 -20.11 22.96
C ASP A 804 -6.61 -20.79 21.65
N ALA A 805 -6.89 -20.15 20.51
CA ALA A 805 -6.44 -20.61 19.20
C ALA A 805 -4.90 -20.79 19.09
N LEU A 806 -4.11 -19.83 19.60
CA LEU A 806 -2.66 -19.96 19.64
C LEU A 806 -2.19 -21.06 20.60
N THR A 807 -2.77 -21.13 21.78
CA THR A 807 -2.38 -22.05 22.86
C THR A 807 -2.67 -23.49 22.42
N MET A 808 -3.87 -23.75 21.90
CA MET A 808 -4.25 -25.03 21.31
C MET A 808 -3.37 -25.41 20.12
N ARG A 809 -3.06 -24.46 19.23
CA ARG A 809 -2.17 -24.69 18.08
C ARG A 809 -0.81 -25.26 18.49
N TYR A 810 -0.25 -24.82 19.61
CA TYR A 810 1.05 -25.29 20.11
C TYR A 810 0.93 -26.37 21.20
N GLY A 811 -0.25 -26.99 21.35
CA GLY A 811 -0.49 -28.10 22.28
C GLY A 811 -0.33 -27.70 23.75
N TYR A 812 -0.83 -26.52 24.09
CA TYR A 812 -0.98 -26.05 25.45
C TYR A 812 -2.47 -26.04 25.83
N GLU A 813 -2.75 -26.18 27.12
CA GLU A 813 -4.11 -26.00 27.64
C GLU A 813 -4.45 -24.50 27.77
N PRO A 814 -5.61 -24.04 27.28
CA PRO A 814 -6.10 -22.68 27.46
C PRO A 814 -6.15 -22.26 28.93
N SER A 815 -5.73 -21.02 29.20
CA SER A 815 -5.86 -20.42 30.53
C SER A 815 -7.30 -19.98 30.79
N GLY A 816 -7.81 -20.20 32.00
CA GLY A 816 -9.13 -19.67 32.41
C GLY A 816 -10.32 -20.57 32.09
N LEU A 817 -10.09 -21.85 31.78
CA LEU A 817 -11.15 -22.86 31.84
C LEU A 817 -11.73 -22.92 33.27
N PRO A 818 -13.06 -23.05 33.43
CA PRO A 818 -13.65 -23.25 34.76
C PRO A 818 -13.15 -24.57 35.34
N THR A 819 -13.29 -24.78 36.66
CA THR A 819 -12.87 -26.06 37.28
C THR A 819 -13.80 -27.22 36.90
N PHE A 820 -15.09 -26.95 36.71
CA PHE A 820 -16.12 -27.94 36.38
C PHE A 820 -16.96 -27.48 35.20
N CYS A 821 -17.48 -28.46 34.45
CA CYS A 821 -18.40 -28.24 33.35
C CYS A 821 -19.79 -27.83 33.85
N ASP A 822 -20.29 -26.72 33.35
CA ASP A 822 -21.62 -26.16 33.69
C ASP A 822 -22.78 -27.03 33.22
N GLY A 823 -22.57 -27.89 32.22
CA GLY A 823 -23.58 -28.80 31.69
C GLY A 823 -23.61 -30.19 32.32
N CYS A 824 -22.47 -30.77 32.67
CA CYS A 824 -22.41 -32.14 33.19
C CYS A 824 -21.76 -32.31 34.57
N GLY A 825 -21.16 -31.26 35.14
CA GLY A 825 -20.52 -31.29 36.46
C GLY A 825 -19.16 -32.00 36.55
N GLU A 826 -18.64 -32.53 35.44
CA GLU A 826 -17.32 -33.19 35.41
C GLU A 826 -16.18 -32.16 35.44
N LEU A 827 -14.96 -32.61 35.80
CA LEU A 827 -13.76 -31.78 35.74
C LEU A 827 -13.55 -31.25 34.32
N MET A 828 -13.32 -29.95 34.22
CA MET A 828 -13.13 -29.28 32.95
C MET A 828 -11.64 -29.18 32.61
N GLY A 829 -11.29 -29.79 31.48
CA GLY A 829 -10.03 -29.56 30.78
C GLY A 829 -10.28 -29.44 29.28
N LEU A 830 -9.26 -29.13 28.49
CA LEU A 830 -9.38 -28.87 27.05
C LEU A 830 -10.18 -29.98 26.32
N THR A 831 -9.81 -31.23 26.56
CA THR A 831 -10.51 -32.38 25.96
C THR A 831 -11.98 -32.43 26.34
N HIS A 832 -12.33 -32.10 27.58
CA HIS A 832 -13.73 -32.07 28.00
C HIS A 832 -14.49 -30.92 27.34
N ALA A 833 -13.90 -29.71 27.34
CA ALA A 833 -14.48 -28.52 26.74
C ALA A 833 -14.86 -28.73 25.26
N LEU A 834 -13.99 -29.40 24.51
CA LEU A 834 -14.20 -29.64 23.08
C LEU A 834 -15.16 -30.79 22.75
N ASN A 835 -15.47 -31.67 23.71
CA ASN A 835 -16.24 -32.90 23.46
C ASN A 835 -17.58 -32.97 24.21
N CYS A 836 -17.77 -32.19 25.27
CA CYS A 836 -18.96 -32.28 26.10
C CYS A 836 -20.22 -31.84 25.35
N LYS A 837 -21.19 -32.75 25.24
CA LYS A 837 -22.49 -32.47 24.58
C LYS A 837 -23.54 -31.86 25.51
N LYS A 838 -23.26 -31.82 26.81
CA LYS A 838 -24.18 -31.31 27.85
C LYS A 838 -23.90 -29.83 28.17
N GLY A 839 -22.66 -29.36 27.98
CA GLY A 839 -22.30 -27.94 28.08
C GLY A 839 -22.81 -27.14 26.87
N GLY A 840 -23.28 -25.92 27.10
CA GLY A 840 -24.08 -25.15 26.13
C GLY A 840 -23.35 -24.57 24.91
N LEU A 841 -22.01 -24.60 24.86
CA LEU A 841 -21.24 -23.84 23.87
C LEU A 841 -20.96 -24.58 22.55
N VAL A 842 -20.89 -25.92 22.54
CA VAL A 842 -20.54 -26.68 21.32
C VAL A 842 -21.59 -26.55 20.22
N LYS A 843 -22.88 -26.57 20.58
CA LYS A 843 -23.97 -26.38 19.62
C LYS A 843 -23.94 -24.99 19.00
N TRP A 844 -23.76 -23.97 19.84
CA TRP A 844 -23.68 -22.58 19.39
C TRP A 844 -22.49 -22.35 18.44
N GLY A 845 -21.34 -22.98 18.71
CA GLY A 845 -20.19 -22.93 17.81
C GLY A 845 -20.47 -23.57 16.44
N HIS A 846 -21.13 -24.73 16.41
CA HIS A 846 -21.54 -25.37 15.16
C HIS A 846 -22.46 -24.46 14.31
N ASP A 847 -23.39 -23.75 14.95
CA ASP A 847 -24.28 -22.80 14.28
C ASP A 847 -23.49 -21.65 13.63
N TYR A 848 -22.41 -21.18 14.27
CA TYR A 848 -21.54 -20.14 13.70
C TYR A 848 -20.87 -20.57 12.39
N VAL A 849 -20.34 -21.80 12.32
CA VAL A 849 -19.74 -22.34 11.08
C VAL A 849 -20.79 -22.55 10.00
N ARG A 850 -21.99 -23.04 10.37
CA ARG A 850 -23.12 -23.16 9.45
C ARG A 850 -23.46 -21.81 8.84
N ASP A 851 -23.65 -20.79 9.66
CA ASP A 851 -24.11 -19.46 9.21
C ASP A 851 -23.09 -18.80 8.27
N GLU A 852 -21.79 -18.91 8.55
CA GLU A 852 -20.76 -18.40 7.63
C GLU A 852 -20.74 -19.19 6.31
N CYS A 853 -20.88 -20.52 6.34
CA CYS A 853 -20.97 -21.32 5.11
C CYS A 853 -22.23 -21.01 4.30
N ALA A 854 -23.37 -20.78 4.98
CA ALA A 854 -24.62 -20.38 4.35
C ALA A 854 -24.50 -18.99 3.72
N MET A 855 -23.86 -18.03 4.40
CA MET A 855 -23.58 -16.70 3.86
C MET A 855 -22.72 -16.80 2.59
N LEU A 856 -21.63 -17.58 2.62
CA LEU A 856 -20.75 -17.78 1.47
C LEU A 856 -21.49 -18.45 0.29
N ALA A 857 -22.30 -19.47 0.55
CA ALA A 857 -23.13 -20.11 -0.47
C ALA A 857 -24.18 -19.13 -1.03
N ASN A 858 -24.78 -18.28 -0.19
CA ASN A 858 -25.77 -17.30 -0.62
C ASN A 858 -25.15 -16.21 -1.50
N LEU A 859 -23.90 -15.80 -1.22
CA LEU A 859 -23.15 -14.92 -2.10
C LEU A 859 -22.93 -15.56 -3.48
N ALA A 860 -22.65 -16.86 -3.52
CA ALA A 860 -22.34 -17.60 -4.75
C ALA A 860 -23.59 -17.91 -5.61
N TRP A 861 -24.62 -18.50 -5.01
CA TRP A 861 -25.79 -19.02 -5.75
C TRP A 861 -27.09 -18.28 -5.45
N GLY A 862 -27.22 -17.65 -4.28
CA GLY A 862 -28.48 -17.07 -3.80
C GLY A 862 -29.49 -18.14 -3.35
N GLY A 863 -30.51 -17.73 -2.60
CA GLY A 863 -31.63 -18.61 -2.22
C GLY A 863 -31.21 -19.79 -1.32
N VAL A 864 -30.25 -19.57 -0.42
CA VAL A 864 -29.77 -20.57 0.54
C VAL A 864 -30.70 -20.60 1.76
N THR A 865 -31.04 -21.80 2.20
CA THR A 865 -31.86 -22.04 3.40
C THR A 865 -31.01 -22.68 4.49
N THR A 866 -31.12 -22.18 5.72
CA THR A 866 -30.51 -22.77 6.92
C THR A 866 -31.53 -23.66 7.63
N GLU A 867 -31.06 -24.74 8.25
CA GLU A 867 -31.90 -25.76 8.92
C GLU A 867 -33.06 -26.32 8.05
N PRO A 868 -32.83 -26.66 6.77
CA PRO A 868 -33.87 -27.26 5.92
C PRO A 868 -34.30 -28.65 6.43
N VAL A 869 -35.61 -28.90 6.40
CA VAL A 869 -36.18 -30.24 6.65
C VAL A 869 -35.93 -31.11 5.42
N LEU A 870 -35.07 -32.12 5.57
CA LEU A 870 -34.78 -33.11 4.53
C LEU A 870 -35.82 -34.23 4.51
N ARG A 871 -36.31 -34.62 5.70
CA ARG A 871 -37.36 -35.62 5.87
C ARG A 871 -38.21 -35.26 7.08
N ASP A 872 -39.52 -35.21 6.91
CA ASP A 872 -40.47 -34.96 8.00
C ASP A 872 -40.44 -36.08 9.06
N ALA A 873 -40.92 -35.76 10.26
CA ALA A 873 -41.10 -36.76 11.32
C ALA A 873 -42.19 -37.76 10.90
N ALA A 874 -41.89 -39.05 10.91
CA ALA A 874 -42.82 -40.11 10.54
C ALA A 874 -42.53 -41.41 11.30
N GLY A 875 -43.58 -42.13 11.72
CA GLY A 875 -43.47 -43.49 12.28
C GLY A 875 -42.59 -43.60 13.54
N GLY A 876 -42.60 -42.58 14.42
CA GLY A 876 -41.74 -42.54 15.61
C GLY A 876 -40.28 -42.15 15.36
N GLN A 877 -39.88 -41.87 14.10
CA GLN A 877 -38.59 -41.28 13.78
C GLN A 877 -38.68 -39.75 13.77
N PRO A 878 -37.71 -39.04 14.39
CA PRO A 878 -37.67 -37.58 14.35
C PRO A 878 -37.38 -37.07 12.93
N ALA A 879 -37.76 -35.80 12.68
CA ALA A 879 -37.44 -35.12 11.44
C ALA A 879 -35.92 -35.08 11.23
N LEU A 880 -35.49 -35.27 9.99
CA LEU A 880 -34.10 -35.17 9.59
C LEU A 880 -33.87 -33.77 9.03
N ILE A 881 -33.15 -32.94 9.79
CA ILE A 881 -32.82 -31.57 9.45
C ILE A 881 -31.34 -31.53 9.06
N ALA A 882 -31.03 -30.96 7.90
CA ALA A 882 -29.67 -30.66 7.49
C ALA A 882 -29.33 -29.21 7.88
N ASP A 883 -28.07 -28.82 7.88
CA ASP A 883 -27.67 -27.47 8.30
C ASP A 883 -27.90 -26.41 7.20
N ILE A 884 -27.64 -26.77 5.93
CA ILE A 884 -27.69 -25.83 4.81
C ILE A 884 -28.28 -26.53 3.58
N GLN A 885 -29.12 -25.81 2.83
CA GLN A 885 -29.59 -26.18 1.50
C GLN A 885 -29.20 -25.09 0.50
N ALA A 886 -28.62 -25.49 -0.63
CA ALA A 886 -28.32 -24.60 -1.76
C ALA A 886 -28.60 -25.29 -3.09
N ASN A 887 -29.02 -24.53 -4.11
CA ASN A 887 -29.27 -25.06 -5.45
C ASN A 887 -28.07 -24.81 -6.38
N GLY A 888 -27.67 -25.80 -7.18
CA GLY A 888 -26.71 -25.61 -8.27
C GLY A 888 -25.24 -25.71 -7.86
N VAL A 889 -24.94 -26.28 -6.68
CA VAL A 889 -23.56 -26.38 -6.17
C VAL A 889 -22.75 -27.44 -6.92
N TRP A 890 -23.31 -28.65 -7.06
CA TRP A 890 -22.65 -29.79 -7.71
C TRP A 890 -23.12 -29.98 -9.15
N GLU A 891 -24.44 -29.93 -9.35
CA GLU A 891 -25.13 -30.10 -10.63
C GLU A 891 -26.11 -28.95 -10.83
N SER A 892 -26.21 -28.41 -12.04
CA SER A 892 -27.08 -27.27 -12.34
C SER A 892 -28.55 -27.62 -12.07
N GLY A 893 -29.25 -26.77 -11.32
CA GLY A 893 -30.68 -26.94 -11.00
C GLY A 893 -30.99 -27.98 -9.91
N ARG A 894 -30.01 -28.78 -9.47
CA ARG A 894 -30.19 -29.79 -8.41
C ARG A 894 -29.89 -29.19 -7.04
N VAL A 895 -30.71 -29.59 -6.06
CA VAL A 895 -30.54 -29.19 -4.65
C VAL A 895 -29.41 -30.00 -4.01
N ALA A 896 -28.59 -29.32 -3.21
CA ALA A 896 -27.54 -29.90 -2.39
C ALA A 896 -27.76 -29.53 -0.92
N PHE A 897 -27.72 -30.54 -0.07
CA PHE A 897 -27.80 -30.43 1.38
C PHE A 897 -26.42 -30.60 2.00
N PHE A 898 -26.15 -29.84 3.05
CA PHE A 898 -24.89 -29.85 3.77
C PHE A 898 -25.13 -29.94 5.27
N ASP A 899 -24.24 -30.62 5.97
CA ASP A 899 -24.32 -30.80 7.42
C ASP A 899 -22.90 -30.81 7.99
N ASN A 900 -22.66 -29.97 8.98
CA ASN A 900 -21.34 -29.65 9.49
C ASN A 900 -20.96 -30.50 10.70
N ARG A 901 -19.65 -30.61 10.95
CA ARG A 901 -19.10 -31.22 12.16
C ARG A 901 -17.71 -30.68 12.46
N ILE A 902 -17.53 -30.14 13.66
CA ILE A 902 -16.20 -29.83 14.21
C ILE A 902 -15.77 -31.01 15.08
N ILE A 903 -14.51 -31.43 14.95
CA ILE A 903 -13.98 -32.63 15.63
C ILE A 903 -12.74 -32.25 16.44
N ASN A 904 -12.72 -32.61 17.71
CA ASN A 904 -11.48 -32.71 18.48
C ASN A 904 -10.70 -33.94 17.98
N ALA A 905 -9.71 -33.69 17.13
CA ALA A 905 -8.90 -34.76 16.52
C ALA A 905 -7.99 -35.47 17.54
N ASP A 906 -7.79 -34.90 18.73
CA ASP A 906 -6.93 -35.45 19.78
C ASP A 906 -7.75 -35.99 20.97
N ALA A 907 -9.07 -36.15 20.82
CA ALA A 907 -9.89 -36.83 21.80
C ALA A 907 -9.31 -38.24 22.10
N PRO A 908 -9.44 -38.78 23.32
CA PRO A 908 -8.88 -40.09 23.70
C PRO A 908 -9.30 -41.24 22.77
N SER A 909 -10.48 -41.16 22.16
CA SER A 909 -10.96 -42.15 21.18
C SER A 909 -10.26 -42.08 19.81
N TYR A 910 -9.51 -41.01 19.53
CA TYR A 910 -8.90 -40.69 18.23
C TYR A 910 -7.40 -40.47 18.30
N CYS A 911 -6.80 -40.34 19.48
CA CYS A 911 -5.39 -39.97 19.69
C CYS A 911 -4.36 -40.93 19.05
N THR A 912 -4.77 -42.14 18.66
CA THR A 912 -3.94 -43.12 17.94
C THR A 912 -4.14 -43.12 16.42
N ARG A 913 -5.06 -42.31 15.90
CA ARG A 913 -5.49 -42.32 14.49
C ARG A 913 -5.13 -41.03 13.79
N GLU A 914 -4.72 -41.12 12.53
CA GLU A 914 -4.48 -39.95 11.68
C GLU A 914 -5.76 -39.15 11.40
N TRP A 915 -5.63 -37.83 11.19
CA TRP A 915 -6.77 -36.95 10.88
C TRP A 915 -7.57 -37.42 9.67
N SER A 916 -6.89 -37.94 8.65
CA SER A 916 -7.54 -38.49 7.45
C SER A 916 -8.50 -39.63 7.79
N ALA A 917 -8.11 -40.52 8.71
CA ALA A 917 -8.95 -41.65 9.14
C ALA A 917 -10.11 -41.20 10.05
N VAL A 918 -9.87 -40.21 10.92
CA VAL A 918 -10.90 -39.67 11.84
C VAL A 918 -11.97 -38.92 11.04
N SER A 919 -11.55 -37.98 10.18
CA SER A 919 -12.46 -37.20 9.35
C SER A 919 -13.22 -38.06 8.33
N HIS A 920 -12.59 -39.11 7.77
CA HIS A 920 -13.25 -40.05 6.86
C HIS A 920 -14.32 -40.88 7.55
N GLN A 921 -14.07 -41.37 8.77
CA GLN A 921 -15.10 -42.05 9.54
C GLN A 921 -16.28 -41.12 9.83
N ALA A 922 -16.01 -39.90 10.28
CA ALA A 922 -17.06 -38.94 10.56
C ALA A 922 -17.88 -38.58 9.31
N ALA A 923 -17.25 -38.51 8.12
CA ALA A 923 -17.94 -38.33 6.85
C ALA A 923 -18.85 -39.52 6.54
N ARG A 924 -18.34 -40.75 6.71
CA ARG A 924 -19.14 -41.98 6.52
C ARG A 924 -20.34 -42.06 7.44
N GLU A 925 -20.20 -41.62 8.70
CA GLU A 925 -21.32 -41.54 9.64
C GLU A 925 -22.41 -40.57 9.17
N LYS A 926 -22.02 -39.40 8.64
CA LYS A 926 -22.97 -38.44 8.06
C LYS A 926 -23.60 -38.99 6.77
N HIS A 927 -22.81 -39.52 5.84
CA HIS A 927 -23.32 -40.16 4.62
C HIS A 927 -24.37 -41.24 4.92
N ARG A 928 -24.07 -42.16 5.84
CA ARG A 928 -25.02 -43.20 6.29
C ARG A 928 -26.33 -42.61 6.84
N LYS A 929 -26.27 -41.43 7.45
CA LYS A 929 -27.43 -40.75 8.03
C LYS A 929 -28.28 -40.01 7.00
N TYR A 930 -27.66 -39.36 6.00
CA TYR A 930 -28.34 -38.40 5.14
C TYR A 930 -28.49 -38.82 3.66
N ASP A 931 -27.64 -39.69 3.12
CA ASP A 931 -27.59 -39.97 1.67
C ASP A 931 -28.94 -40.50 1.14
N GLN A 932 -29.50 -41.52 1.78
CA GLN A 932 -30.78 -42.09 1.35
C GLN A 932 -31.90 -41.03 1.34
N ALA A 933 -32.00 -40.23 2.40
CA ALA A 933 -33.03 -39.19 2.49
C ALA A 933 -32.83 -38.09 1.43
N ALA A 934 -31.59 -37.74 1.11
CA ALA A 934 -31.29 -36.79 0.05
C ALA A 934 -31.61 -37.37 -1.34
N GLU A 935 -31.32 -38.65 -1.57
CA GLU A 935 -31.65 -39.35 -2.81
C GLU A 935 -33.16 -39.47 -3.02
N ASP A 936 -33.93 -39.75 -1.96
CA ASP A 936 -35.40 -39.84 -2.00
C ASP A 936 -36.04 -38.54 -2.50
N VAL A 937 -35.43 -37.38 -2.19
CA VAL A 937 -35.85 -36.05 -2.68
C VAL A 937 -35.04 -35.57 -3.89
N ARG A 938 -34.40 -36.49 -4.63
CA ARG A 938 -33.61 -36.24 -5.87
C ARG A 938 -32.50 -35.21 -5.70
N SER A 939 -31.97 -35.09 -4.49
CA SER A 939 -30.96 -34.12 -4.10
C SER A 939 -29.60 -34.79 -3.86
N SER A 940 -28.61 -34.01 -3.46
CA SER A 940 -27.27 -34.50 -3.09
C SER A 940 -26.95 -34.11 -1.64
N PHE A 941 -26.12 -34.89 -0.97
CA PHE A 941 -25.65 -34.59 0.38
C PHE A 941 -24.13 -34.44 0.41
N THR A 942 -23.62 -33.52 1.23
CA THR A 942 -22.18 -33.34 1.43
C THR A 942 -21.85 -32.96 2.88
N PRO A 943 -21.05 -33.75 3.60
CA PRO A 943 -20.64 -33.40 4.95
C PRO A 943 -19.53 -32.33 4.96
N LEU A 944 -19.70 -31.31 5.80
CA LEU A 944 -18.73 -30.22 5.99
C LEU A 944 -17.95 -30.44 7.30
N ILE A 945 -16.84 -31.17 7.20
CA ILE A 945 -16.07 -31.61 8.38
C ILE A 945 -14.78 -30.81 8.55
N ALA A 946 -14.56 -30.30 9.76
CA ALA A 946 -13.36 -29.58 10.17
C ALA A 946 -12.80 -30.12 11.50
N SER A 947 -11.50 -30.00 11.72
CA SER A 947 -10.89 -30.16 13.05
C SER A 947 -11.06 -28.88 13.88
N CYS A 948 -10.80 -28.94 15.18
CA CYS A 948 -10.82 -27.76 16.05
C CYS A 948 -9.78 -26.69 15.65
N GLU A 949 -8.70 -27.09 14.98
CA GLU A 949 -7.68 -26.15 14.46
C GLU A 949 -8.05 -25.59 13.07
N GLY A 950 -9.18 -25.98 12.49
CA GLY A 950 -9.63 -25.52 11.18
C GLY A 950 -9.11 -26.33 9.99
N VAL A 951 -8.63 -27.55 10.20
CA VAL A 951 -8.23 -28.44 9.10
C VAL A 951 -9.47 -29.08 8.47
N LEU A 952 -9.64 -28.89 7.17
CA LEU A 952 -10.84 -29.30 6.46
C LEU A 952 -10.70 -30.70 5.84
N ARG A 953 -11.81 -31.44 5.77
CA ARG A 953 -11.89 -32.65 4.92
C ARG A 953 -12.08 -32.23 3.46
N LYS A 954 -11.56 -33.05 2.53
CA LYS A 954 -11.70 -32.93 1.06
C LYS A 954 -13.09 -32.48 0.50
N GLU A 955 -14.21 -32.81 1.13
CA GLU A 955 -15.59 -32.51 0.68
C GLU A 955 -15.93 -31.06 1.03
N PHE A 956 -15.58 -30.65 2.24
CA PHE A 956 -15.64 -29.25 2.63
C PHE A 956 -14.70 -28.40 1.76
N GLU A 957 -13.47 -28.88 1.49
CA GLU A 957 -12.59 -28.18 0.55
C GLU A 957 -13.17 -28.09 -0.87
N ALA A 958 -13.83 -29.15 -1.36
CA ALA A 958 -14.49 -29.14 -2.65
C ALA A 958 -15.65 -28.14 -2.69
N PHE A 959 -16.43 -28.05 -1.61
CA PHE A 959 -17.49 -27.05 -1.45
C PHE A 959 -16.91 -25.63 -1.52
N LEU A 960 -15.84 -25.34 -0.76
CA LEU A 960 -15.20 -24.01 -0.80
C LEU A 960 -14.60 -23.69 -2.17
N LYS A 961 -14.04 -24.67 -2.89
CA LYS A 961 -13.58 -24.49 -4.27
C LYS A 961 -14.71 -24.14 -5.23
N ARG A 962 -15.90 -24.77 -5.08
CA ARG A 962 -17.09 -24.44 -5.87
C ARG A 962 -17.59 -23.02 -5.59
N VAL A 963 -17.66 -22.64 -4.32
CA VAL A 963 -17.98 -21.26 -3.90
C VAL A 963 -16.98 -20.28 -4.53
N ALA A 964 -15.68 -20.57 -4.44
CA ALA A 964 -14.63 -19.72 -4.98
C ALA A 964 -14.71 -19.55 -6.49
N GLY A 965 -14.93 -20.63 -7.25
CA GLY A 965 -15.12 -20.57 -8.70
C GLY A 965 -16.33 -19.71 -9.07
N LYS A 966 -17.47 -19.95 -8.42
CA LYS A 966 -18.70 -19.19 -8.70
C LYS A 966 -18.58 -17.70 -8.38
N LEU A 967 -17.91 -17.37 -7.27
CA LEU A 967 -17.68 -15.99 -6.87
C LEU A 967 -16.63 -15.29 -7.74
N THR A 968 -15.62 -16.01 -8.23
CA THR A 968 -14.64 -15.49 -9.18
C THR A 968 -15.33 -15.04 -10.47
N ASP A 969 -16.23 -15.86 -11.02
CA ASP A 969 -17.01 -15.49 -12.22
C ASP A 969 -17.93 -14.28 -11.95
N LYS A 970 -18.54 -14.22 -10.76
CA LYS A 970 -19.50 -13.17 -10.39
C LYS A 970 -18.84 -11.84 -10.04
N TRP A 971 -17.66 -11.88 -9.45
CA TRP A 971 -16.91 -10.70 -8.99
C TRP A 971 -15.84 -10.25 -9.98
N GLU A 972 -15.57 -11.06 -11.02
CA GLU A 972 -14.48 -10.84 -11.98
C GLU A 972 -13.10 -10.73 -11.28
N THR A 973 -12.92 -11.44 -10.15
CA THR A 973 -11.70 -11.41 -9.33
C THR A 973 -10.83 -12.65 -9.53
N PRO A 974 -9.49 -12.57 -9.40
CA PRO A 974 -8.63 -13.74 -9.53
C PRO A 974 -8.99 -14.86 -8.54
N LEU A 975 -9.08 -16.11 -9.04
CA LEU A 975 -9.47 -17.28 -8.24
C LEU A 975 -8.63 -17.44 -6.96
N SER A 976 -7.34 -17.11 -7.01
CA SER A 976 -6.44 -17.17 -5.86
C SER A 976 -6.86 -16.23 -4.73
N GLN A 977 -7.29 -15.01 -5.05
CA GLN A 977 -7.75 -14.01 -4.08
C GLN A 977 -9.08 -14.45 -3.46
N THR A 978 -10.04 -14.84 -4.31
CA THR A 978 -11.35 -15.33 -3.88
C THR A 978 -11.21 -16.56 -2.97
N THR A 979 -10.37 -17.51 -3.35
CA THR A 979 -10.09 -18.72 -2.56
C THR A 979 -9.48 -18.37 -1.21
N SER A 980 -8.51 -17.44 -1.17
CA SER A 980 -7.89 -17.01 0.09
C SER A 980 -8.91 -16.34 1.01
N PHE A 981 -9.77 -15.48 0.48
CA PHE A 981 -10.83 -14.83 1.25
C PHE A 981 -11.77 -15.87 1.89
N ILE A 982 -12.29 -16.81 1.11
CA ILE A 982 -13.22 -17.84 1.58
C ILE A 982 -12.57 -18.73 2.66
N LYS A 983 -11.33 -19.17 2.43
CA LYS A 983 -10.61 -20.02 3.39
C LYS A 983 -10.38 -19.30 4.72
N VAL A 984 -9.99 -18.03 4.68
CA VAL A 984 -9.84 -17.21 5.89
C VAL A 984 -11.17 -17.10 6.62
N LYS A 985 -12.28 -16.79 5.92
CA LYS A 985 -13.61 -16.68 6.52
C LYS A 985 -14.01 -17.95 7.28
N VAL A 986 -13.83 -19.12 6.65
CA VAL A 986 -14.12 -20.40 7.30
C VAL A 986 -13.20 -20.69 8.48
N GLN A 987 -11.90 -20.37 8.39
CA GLN A 987 -10.99 -20.52 9.52
C GLN A 987 -11.41 -19.66 10.72
N PHE A 988 -11.75 -18.39 10.50
CA PHE A 988 -12.28 -17.54 11.57
C PHE A 988 -13.59 -18.07 12.15
N ALA A 989 -14.47 -18.63 11.32
CA ALA A 989 -15.70 -19.25 11.81
C ALA A 989 -15.42 -20.46 12.70
N VAL A 990 -14.47 -21.33 12.33
CA VAL A 990 -14.06 -22.47 13.16
C VAL A 990 -13.42 -21.97 14.47
N LEU A 991 -12.53 -20.99 14.42
CA LEU A 991 -11.87 -20.46 15.63
C LEU A 991 -12.80 -19.72 16.59
N ARG A 992 -13.95 -19.24 16.14
CA ARG A 992 -14.98 -18.66 17.02
C ARG A 992 -15.93 -19.70 17.59
N ALA A 993 -16.05 -20.83 16.88
CA ALA A 993 -16.91 -21.94 17.24
C ALA A 993 -16.27 -22.84 18.31
N VAL A 994 -14.96 -22.99 18.22
CA VAL A 994 -14.07 -23.64 19.19
C VAL A 994 -13.75 -22.66 20.30
#